data_AF-A0A8X7CSW4-F1
#
_entry.id   AF-A0A8X7CSW4-F1
#
_cell.length_a   1.000
_cell.length_b   1.000
_cell.length_c   1.000
_cell.angle_alpha   90.00
_cell.angle_beta   90.00
_cell.angle_gamma   90.00
#
_symmetry.space_group_name_H-M   'P 1'
#
loop_
_entity.id
_entity.type
_entity.pdbx_description
1 polymer ?
#
loop_
_entity_poly.entity_id
_entity_poly.type
_entity_poly.pdbx_seq_one_letter_code
_entity_poly.pdbx_strand_id
1 'polypeptide(L)'
;MSSILHGAGANAAKAFRDLYDLWFDEQGNKTQYLKTLEKEGVNLSNMSSILGGTGTKAVKAFKGLYGLWFDKQGNKMQYLKTLKKEGVDLLNISSILSGTGANAAKAFRDLYDLWFDEEGNKTQYLKTLEKEGISPANISSILSKAGTKAPKVFKGLYDLWFDKQGNKTQYLKTLEKEGINLSNMSSILHGAGANAVEAFKELYNTFCDEQGSKTQHLKRFIKKKDGEKEVFTLHNLSGILSKAGANAKDAFEKLHSVCFNDEGKKTELLDDFYNAGFRPRNLSCMLCGAGVRAASILKRLHSVCFNEKRERTKLLDDFHNAGFRLCDLCNILSAAADSLEEFHNFCFIGETKEYLSHFLNEKEGFTPKNLSKILHGAGANICSALKDFHDICFDETENKTPLLADFHNAGFTPSNLSNILSMAGNNAASILRNFHKLCFNKENYLNHFLAEEELFTSKAGIKGVFAVHLVTSNHVIAIYRTDDNYTYFDTNAAFVSGLKSVDQLMQVVEKRVESAGYKVEGKGFLIEHFDVARANNQLPDEDKQVLTKEIKTERHLLAEQDKELGLIKINGQEVSRVQLYDFGTKINVEGGVPLLINADMNLSSKKFQDHLDKKEVSMTTREYLDSLKNSKNIEEVVQATKSIKKSIARKSRRQT
;
A
#
# COMPACT_ATOMS: atom_id res chain seq x y z
N MET A 1 39.49 -11.88 2.48
CA MET A 1 40.86 -11.84 1.92
C MET A 1 41.16 -13.01 0.98
N SER A 2 40.85 -14.28 1.31
CA SER A 2 41.09 -15.42 0.40
C SER A 2 40.55 -15.21 -1.03
N SER A 3 39.30 -14.72 -1.17
CA SER A 3 38.73 -14.40 -2.49
C SER A 3 39.49 -13.29 -3.24
N ILE A 4 40.00 -12.27 -2.54
CA ILE A 4 40.76 -11.17 -3.12
C ILE A 4 42.08 -11.68 -3.69
N LEU A 5 42.79 -12.51 -2.90
CA LEU A 5 44.12 -13.04 -3.21
C LEU A 5 44.10 -14.26 -4.14
N HIS A 6 42.92 -14.66 -4.60
CA HIS A 6 42.78 -15.74 -5.58
C HIS A 6 43.62 -15.43 -6.83
N GLY A 7 44.41 -16.40 -7.28
CA GLY A 7 45.34 -16.25 -8.40
C GLY A 7 46.66 -15.53 -8.07
N ALA A 8 46.95 -15.21 -6.80
CA ALA A 8 48.23 -14.59 -6.43
C ALA A 8 49.44 -15.56 -6.48
N GLY A 9 49.19 -16.88 -6.42
CA GLY A 9 50.23 -17.91 -6.52
C GLY A 9 51.35 -17.74 -5.48
N ALA A 10 52.60 -17.87 -5.92
CA ALA A 10 53.79 -17.71 -5.06
C ALA A 10 53.88 -16.33 -4.36
N ASN A 11 53.18 -15.31 -4.89
CA ASN A 11 53.16 -13.96 -4.31
C ASN A 11 52.03 -13.75 -3.29
N ALA A 12 51.25 -14.78 -2.95
CA ALA A 12 50.11 -14.66 -2.04
C ALA A 12 50.50 -14.10 -0.66
N ALA A 13 51.63 -14.54 -0.09
CA ALA A 13 52.08 -14.06 1.22
C ALA A 13 52.41 -12.56 1.22
N LYS A 14 53.07 -12.08 0.16
CA LYS A 14 53.38 -10.66 -0.01
C LYS A 14 52.09 -9.85 -0.23
N ALA A 15 51.23 -10.29 -1.14
CA ALA A 15 49.98 -9.62 -1.44
C ALA A 15 49.03 -9.58 -0.22
N PHE A 16 49.03 -10.63 0.61
CA PHE A 16 48.33 -10.64 1.89
C PHE A 16 48.87 -9.57 2.82
N ARG A 17 50.20 -9.54 3.04
CA ARG A 17 50.84 -8.57 3.93
C ARG A 17 50.55 -7.14 3.47
N ASP A 18 50.79 -6.83 2.20
CA ASP A 18 50.59 -5.48 1.66
C ASP A 18 49.13 -5.01 1.80
N LEU A 19 48.14 -5.91 1.68
CA LEU A 19 46.73 -5.59 1.87
C LEU A 19 46.35 -5.51 3.36
N TYR A 20 46.93 -6.39 4.18
CA TYR A 20 46.72 -6.38 5.62
C TYR A 20 47.20 -5.06 6.22
N ASP A 21 48.44 -4.66 5.93
CA ASP A 21 49.06 -3.42 6.45
C ASP A 21 48.35 -2.15 5.94
N LEU A 22 47.58 -2.25 4.86
CA LEU A 22 46.71 -1.17 4.38
C LEU A 22 45.44 -1.02 5.22
N TRP A 23 44.92 -2.14 5.73
CA TRP A 23 43.63 -2.24 6.42
C TRP A 23 43.76 -2.27 7.94
N PHE A 24 44.88 -2.76 8.44
CA PHE A 24 45.20 -2.93 9.84
C PHE A 24 46.58 -2.35 10.14
N ASP A 25 46.73 -1.75 11.31
CA ASP A 25 48.04 -1.36 11.84
C ASP A 25 48.79 -2.58 12.43
N GLU A 26 50.02 -2.36 12.90
CA GLU A 26 50.87 -3.42 13.48
C GLU A 26 50.25 -4.08 14.72
N GLN A 27 49.34 -3.38 15.42
CA GLN A 27 48.61 -3.90 16.57
C GLN A 27 47.30 -4.60 16.18
N GLY A 28 46.99 -4.66 14.88
CA GLY A 28 45.78 -5.27 14.34
C GLY A 28 44.54 -4.39 14.42
N ASN A 29 44.67 -3.09 14.72
CA ASN A 29 43.53 -2.18 14.73
C ASN A 29 43.22 -1.70 13.31
N LYS A 30 41.94 -1.46 13.03
CA LYS A 30 41.49 -0.92 11.73
C LYS A 30 42.14 0.43 11.44
N THR A 31 42.75 0.55 10.26
CA THR A 31 43.27 1.83 9.75
C THR A 31 42.13 2.77 9.40
N GLN A 32 42.47 4.03 9.10
CA GLN A 32 41.52 5.05 8.66
C GLN A 32 40.74 4.64 7.41
N TYR A 33 41.35 3.84 6.51
CA TYR A 33 40.71 3.31 5.32
C TYR A 33 39.46 2.49 5.67
N LEU A 34 39.59 1.48 6.53
CA LEU A 34 38.46 0.64 6.94
C LEU A 34 37.44 1.39 7.79
N LYS A 35 37.90 2.19 8.76
CA LYS A 35 37.01 2.99 9.61
C LYS A 35 36.11 3.91 8.76
N THR A 36 36.64 4.48 7.68
CA THR A 36 35.89 5.34 6.77
C THR A 36 34.85 4.56 5.97
N LEU A 37 35.22 3.40 5.43
CA LEU A 37 34.30 2.54 4.68
C LEU A 37 33.13 2.05 5.56
N GLU A 38 33.43 1.62 6.79
CA GLU A 38 32.42 1.10 7.72
C GLU A 38 31.41 2.17 8.16
N LYS A 39 31.88 3.42 8.38
CA LYS A 39 30.99 4.57 8.62
C LYS A 39 30.01 4.82 7.47
N GLU A 40 30.36 4.34 6.28
CA GLU A 40 29.59 4.47 5.05
C GLU A 40 28.86 3.16 4.68
N GLY A 41 28.79 2.21 5.62
CA GLY A 41 28.09 0.93 5.48
C GLY A 41 28.87 -0.13 4.70
N VAL A 42 30.04 0.17 4.14
CA VAL A 42 30.84 -0.77 3.35
C VAL A 42 31.79 -1.52 4.27
N ASN A 43 31.56 -2.82 4.44
CA ASN A 43 32.41 -3.67 5.27
C ASN A 43 33.42 -4.50 4.44
N LEU A 44 34.22 -5.29 5.13
CA LEU A 44 35.24 -6.16 4.50
C LEU A 44 34.64 -7.19 3.54
N SER A 45 33.41 -7.67 3.77
CA SER A 45 32.76 -8.62 2.86
C SER A 45 32.38 -7.94 1.54
N ASN A 46 31.89 -6.69 1.59
CA ASN A 46 31.64 -5.88 0.40
C ASN A 46 32.94 -5.66 -0.37
N MET A 47 34.01 -5.20 0.28
CA MET A 47 35.30 -4.99 -0.37
C MET A 47 35.91 -6.28 -0.92
N SER A 48 35.75 -7.41 -0.22
CA SER A 48 36.20 -8.71 -0.70
C SER A 48 35.43 -9.17 -1.92
N SER A 49 34.14 -8.85 -2.00
CA SER A 49 33.29 -9.14 -3.15
C SER A 49 33.66 -8.28 -4.37
N ILE A 50 33.92 -6.99 -4.17
CA ILE A 50 34.37 -6.08 -5.25
C ILE A 50 35.75 -6.50 -5.76
N LEU A 51 36.72 -6.69 -4.87
CA LEU A 51 38.13 -6.94 -5.19
C LEU A 51 38.47 -8.42 -5.39
N GLY A 52 37.47 -9.30 -5.49
CA GLY A 52 37.66 -10.72 -5.74
C GLY A 52 38.51 -10.98 -7.00
N GLY A 53 39.46 -11.91 -6.91
CA GLY A 53 40.35 -12.28 -8.02
C GLY A 53 41.37 -11.20 -8.43
N THR A 54 41.63 -10.19 -7.59
CA THR A 54 42.67 -9.18 -7.87
C THR A 54 44.09 -9.73 -7.74
N GLY A 55 44.29 -10.76 -6.90
CA GLY A 55 45.59 -11.36 -6.62
C GLY A 55 46.60 -10.32 -6.14
N THR A 56 47.76 -10.25 -6.80
CA THR A 56 48.84 -9.30 -6.48
C THR A 56 48.48 -7.83 -6.75
N LYS A 57 47.36 -7.55 -7.44
CA LYS A 57 46.89 -6.19 -7.75
C LYS A 57 45.93 -5.63 -6.69
N ALA A 58 45.64 -6.37 -5.62
CA ALA A 58 44.65 -6.01 -4.61
C ALA A 58 44.83 -4.60 -4.04
N VAL A 59 46.04 -4.24 -3.59
CA VAL A 59 46.34 -2.92 -3.03
C VAL A 59 46.13 -1.80 -4.04
N LYS A 60 46.57 -2.00 -5.29
CA LYS A 60 46.40 -1.02 -6.36
C LYS A 60 44.92 -0.81 -6.69
N ALA A 61 44.16 -1.91 -6.78
CA ALA A 61 42.73 -1.87 -7.05
C ALA A 61 41.95 -1.20 -5.92
N PHE A 62 42.26 -1.52 -4.66
CA PHE A 62 41.71 -0.87 -3.48
C PHE A 62 41.97 0.63 -3.50
N LYS A 63 43.24 1.04 -3.61
CA LYS A 63 43.62 2.47 -3.58
C LYS A 63 42.99 3.24 -4.73
N GLY A 64 42.90 2.63 -5.92
CA GLY A 64 42.24 3.22 -7.07
C GLY A 64 40.76 3.49 -6.83
N LEU A 65 40.01 2.52 -6.30
CA LEU A 65 38.59 2.70 -6.00
C LEU A 65 38.37 3.65 -4.82
N TYR A 66 39.14 3.46 -3.74
CA TYR A 66 39.07 4.32 -2.57
C TYR A 66 39.33 5.78 -2.93
N GLY A 67 40.32 6.07 -3.79
CA GLY A 67 40.61 7.42 -4.25
C GLY A 67 39.51 8.09 -5.08
N LEU A 68 38.52 7.33 -5.59
CA LEU A 68 37.34 7.89 -6.23
C LEU A 68 36.26 8.25 -5.20
N TRP A 69 36.21 7.56 -4.06
CA TRP A 69 35.20 7.78 -3.02
C TRP A 69 35.69 8.74 -1.94
N PHE A 70 36.97 8.66 -1.59
CA PHE A 70 37.57 9.36 -0.45
C PHE A 70 38.98 9.85 -0.77
N ASP A 71 39.38 10.97 -0.14
CA ASP A 71 40.77 11.40 -0.09
C ASP A 71 41.59 10.56 0.93
N LYS A 72 42.88 10.86 1.07
CA LYS A 72 43.76 10.12 2.01
C LYS A 72 43.35 10.28 3.47
N GLN A 73 42.63 11.35 3.81
CA GLN A 73 42.10 11.66 5.14
C GLN A 73 40.69 11.08 5.34
N GLY A 74 40.14 10.36 4.36
CA GLY A 74 38.81 9.78 4.45
C GLY A 74 37.67 10.79 4.22
N ASN A 75 37.96 12.01 3.74
CA ASN A 75 36.92 12.94 3.34
C ASN A 75 36.33 12.51 2.00
N LYS A 76 35.01 12.69 1.85
CA LYS A 76 34.29 12.31 0.63
C LYS A 76 34.77 13.13 -0.57
N MET A 77 35.10 12.43 -1.65
CA MET A 77 35.37 13.02 -2.95
C MET A 77 34.06 13.43 -3.64
N GLN A 78 34.16 14.23 -4.71
CA GLN A 78 33.01 14.75 -5.46
C GLN A 78 32.06 13.63 -5.92
N TYR A 79 32.58 12.53 -6.47
CA TYR A 79 31.77 11.39 -6.90
C TYR A 79 30.81 10.89 -5.81
N LEU A 80 31.31 10.69 -4.60
CA LEU A 80 30.49 10.19 -3.48
C LEU A 80 29.54 11.26 -2.93
N LYS A 81 29.95 12.54 -2.94
CA LYS A 81 29.05 13.65 -2.57
C LYS A 81 27.85 13.72 -3.52
N THR A 82 28.07 13.58 -4.83
CA THR A 82 27.02 13.56 -5.85
C THR A 82 26.08 12.38 -5.65
N LEU A 83 26.60 11.16 -5.52
CA LEU A 83 25.78 9.96 -5.32
C LEU A 83 24.85 10.10 -4.10
N LYS A 84 25.39 10.57 -2.96
CA LYS A 84 24.59 10.78 -1.75
C LYS A 84 23.51 11.83 -1.91
N LYS A 85 23.82 12.95 -2.57
CA LYS A 85 22.84 14.01 -2.86
C LYS A 85 21.65 13.45 -3.64
N GLU A 86 21.90 12.49 -4.54
CA GLU A 86 20.89 11.86 -5.39
C GLU A 86 20.32 10.55 -4.81
N GLY A 87 20.53 10.29 -3.52
CA GLY A 87 19.95 9.15 -2.83
C GLY A 87 20.54 7.78 -3.22
N VAL A 88 21.73 7.76 -3.82
CA VAL A 88 22.47 6.53 -4.10
C VAL A 88 23.51 6.31 -3.01
N ASP A 89 23.34 5.21 -2.26
CA ASP A 89 24.30 4.84 -1.23
C ASP A 89 25.46 3.99 -1.78
N LEU A 90 26.52 3.85 -0.98
CA LEU A 90 27.67 3.03 -1.34
C LEU A 90 27.39 1.53 -1.28
N LEU A 91 26.35 1.08 -0.58
CA LEU A 91 25.96 -0.34 -0.53
C LEU A 91 25.43 -0.78 -1.89
N ASN A 92 24.57 0.03 -2.52
CA ASN A 92 24.07 -0.17 -3.88
C ASN A 92 25.23 -0.24 -4.87
N ILE A 93 26.13 0.75 -4.86
CA ILE A 93 27.30 0.77 -5.74
C ILE A 93 28.21 -0.44 -5.49
N SER A 94 28.49 -0.76 -4.23
CA SER A 94 29.32 -1.92 -3.87
C SER A 94 28.72 -3.22 -4.37
N SER A 95 27.40 -3.36 -4.30
CA SER A 95 26.68 -4.52 -4.82
C SER A 95 26.79 -4.63 -6.35
N ILE A 96 26.69 -3.51 -7.09
CA ILE A 96 26.90 -3.48 -8.55
C ILE A 96 28.33 -3.88 -8.90
N LEU A 97 29.32 -3.35 -8.18
CA LEU A 97 30.75 -3.56 -8.44
C LEU A 97 31.29 -4.92 -7.95
N SER A 98 30.45 -5.76 -7.33
CA SER A 98 30.82 -7.13 -6.97
C SER A 98 31.40 -7.88 -8.18
N GLY A 99 32.58 -8.49 -8.01
CA GLY A 99 33.27 -9.25 -9.06
C GLY A 99 34.03 -8.40 -10.08
N THR A 100 34.21 -7.11 -9.85
CA THR A 100 35.01 -6.25 -10.75
C THR A 100 36.51 -6.50 -10.67
N GLY A 101 36.99 -6.97 -9.52
CA GLY A 101 38.39 -7.25 -9.27
C GLY A 101 39.28 -6.03 -9.50
N ALA A 102 40.33 -6.19 -10.30
CA ALA A 102 41.31 -5.13 -10.56
C ALA A 102 40.72 -3.93 -11.34
N ASN A 103 39.54 -4.09 -11.93
CA ASN A 103 38.88 -3.08 -12.75
C ASN A 103 37.81 -2.29 -11.98
N ALA A 104 37.71 -2.44 -10.65
CA ALA A 104 36.68 -1.81 -9.85
C ALA A 104 36.59 -0.29 -10.04
N ALA A 105 37.72 0.41 -10.00
CA ALA A 105 37.79 1.86 -10.20
C ALA A 105 37.30 2.28 -11.59
N LYS A 106 37.67 1.53 -12.63
CA LYS A 106 37.22 1.79 -14.00
C LYS A 106 35.72 1.55 -14.15
N ALA A 107 35.23 0.41 -13.67
CA ALA A 107 33.81 0.06 -13.74
C ALA A 107 32.93 1.07 -12.99
N PHE A 108 33.38 1.55 -11.83
CA PHE A 108 32.72 2.63 -11.10
C PHE A 108 32.65 3.91 -11.93
N ARG A 109 33.79 4.36 -12.48
CA ARG A 109 33.85 5.59 -13.27
C ARG A 109 32.98 5.50 -14.52
N ASP A 110 33.13 4.44 -15.30
CA ASP A 110 32.33 4.23 -16.52
C ASP A 110 30.81 4.24 -16.22
N LEU A 111 30.38 3.71 -15.06
CA LEU A 111 28.97 3.76 -14.64
C LEU A 111 28.57 5.16 -14.16
N TYR A 112 29.43 5.80 -13.38
CA TYR A 112 29.21 7.16 -12.91
C TYR A 112 29.04 8.12 -14.08
N ASP A 113 29.89 8.05 -15.10
CA ASP A 113 29.87 8.93 -16.28
C ASP A 113 28.61 8.71 -17.16
N LEU A 114 27.93 7.56 -17.01
CA LEU A 114 26.61 7.36 -17.61
C LEU A 114 25.50 8.05 -16.82
N TRP A 115 25.68 8.23 -15.51
CA TRP A 115 24.68 8.81 -14.63
C TRP A 115 24.86 10.31 -14.45
N PHE A 116 26.10 10.77 -14.38
CA PHE A 116 26.50 12.12 -14.09
C PHE A 116 27.58 12.60 -15.06
N ASP A 117 27.60 13.90 -15.34
CA ASP A 117 28.72 14.55 -16.05
C ASP A 117 29.90 14.84 -15.10
N GLU A 118 30.95 15.46 -15.64
CA GLU A 118 32.19 15.77 -14.89
C GLU A 118 31.93 16.74 -13.73
N GLU A 119 30.96 17.65 -13.88
CA GLU A 119 30.52 18.58 -12.84
C GLU A 119 29.63 17.91 -11.79
N GLY A 120 29.09 16.72 -12.07
CA GLY A 120 28.20 15.96 -11.20
C GLY A 120 26.71 16.25 -11.43
N ASN A 121 26.34 16.86 -12.55
CA ASN A 121 24.94 16.99 -12.95
C ASN A 121 24.45 15.71 -13.60
N LYS A 122 23.15 15.42 -13.45
CA LYS A 122 22.50 14.27 -14.11
C LYS A 122 22.62 14.36 -15.62
N THR A 123 23.08 13.28 -16.24
CA THR A 123 23.02 13.10 -17.69
C THR A 123 21.57 12.97 -18.17
N GLN A 124 21.37 12.99 -19.49
CA GLN A 124 20.05 12.71 -20.09
C GLN A 124 19.50 11.34 -19.67
N TYR A 125 20.36 10.35 -19.40
CA TYR A 125 19.94 9.02 -18.98
C TYR A 125 19.15 9.07 -17.68
N LEU A 126 19.73 9.62 -16.61
CA LEU A 126 19.03 9.72 -15.33
C LEU A 126 17.83 10.66 -15.39
N LYS A 127 17.94 11.80 -16.08
CA LYS A 127 16.81 12.73 -16.26
C LYS A 127 15.58 12.04 -16.88
N THR A 128 15.81 11.18 -17.87
CA THR A 128 14.75 10.41 -18.53
C THR A 128 14.15 9.36 -17.61
N LEU A 129 14.99 8.62 -16.89
CA LEU A 129 14.55 7.59 -15.94
C LEU A 129 13.70 8.18 -14.80
N GLU A 130 14.13 9.31 -14.23
CA GLU A 130 13.40 9.99 -13.15
C GLU A 130 12.05 10.54 -13.62
N LYS A 131 11.98 11.08 -14.83
CA LYS A 131 10.72 11.54 -15.45
C LYS A 131 9.69 10.40 -15.53
N GLU A 132 10.15 9.17 -15.72
CA GLU A 132 9.30 7.96 -15.77
C GLU A 132 9.17 7.26 -14.42
N GLY A 133 9.59 7.90 -13.31
CA GLY A 133 9.44 7.38 -11.96
C GLY A 133 10.39 6.21 -11.63
N ILE A 134 11.48 6.05 -12.37
CA ILE A 134 12.49 5.01 -12.14
C ILE A 134 13.64 5.62 -11.35
N SER A 135 13.80 5.17 -10.10
CA SER A 135 14.91 5.66 -9.27
C SER A 135 16.23 4.95 -9.61
N PRO A 136 17.38 5.61 -9.34
CA PRO A 136 18.68 4.96 -9.35
C PRO A 136 18.75 3.70 -8.47
N ALA A 137 17.98 3.64 -7.38
CA ALA A 137 17.90 2.46 -6.52
C ALA A 137 17.27 1.26 -7.24
N ASN A 138 16.22 1.47 -8.05
CA ASN A 138 15.61 0.40 -8.85
C ASN A 138 16.63 -0.20 -9.82
N ILE A 139 17.37 0.64 -10.53
CA ILE A 139 18.38 0.23 -11.50
C ILE A 139 19.55 -0.45 -10.82
N SER A 140 20.03 0.11 -9.71
CA SER A 140 21.10 -0.47 -8.90
C SER A 140 20.75 -1.87 -8.43
N SER A 141 19.49 -2.10 -8.09
CA SER A 141 18.99 -3.40 -7.66
C SER A 141 19.03 -4.44 -8.79
N ILE A 142 18.69 -4.05 -10.03
CA ILE A 142 18.79 -4.91 -11.22
C ILE A 142 20.27 -5.18 -11.55
N LEU A 143 21.12 -4.15 -11.52
CA LEU A 143 22.55 -4.22 -11.86
C LEU A 143 23.42 -4.87 -10.77
N SER A 144 22.83 -5.25 -9.63
CA SER A 144 23.54 -5.93 -8.57
C SER A 144 24.31 -7.15 -9.10
N LYS A 145 25.61 -7.22 -8.80
CA LYS A 145 26.57 -8.22 -9.28
C LYS A 145 26.84 -8.19 -10.80
N ALA A 146 26.53 -7.10 -11.50
CA ALA A 146 26.93 -6.94 -12.91
C ALA A 146 28.45 -6.75 -13.10
N GLY A 147 29.15 -6.28 -12.06
CA GLY A 147 30.59 -6.14 -12.05
C GLY A 147 31.09 -5.19 -13.14
N THR A 148 32.12 -5.60 -13.88
CA THR A 148 32.68 -4.79 -14.99
C THR A 148 31.71 -4.59 -16.15
N LYS A 149 30.64 -5.39 -16.23
CA LYS A 149 29.62 -5.27 -17.27
C LYS A 149 28.55 -4.24 -16.92
N ALA A 150 28.52 -3.71 -15.69
CA ALA A 150 27.48 -2.80 -15.22
C ALA A 150 27.21 -1.60 -16.17
N PRO A 151 28.22 -0.87 -16.69
CA PRO A 151 27.97 0.24 -17.62
C PRO A 151 27.28 -0.23 -18.92
N LYS A 152 27.74 -1.35 -19.49
CA LYS A 152 27.18 -1.93 -20.71
C LYS A 152 25.74 -2.42 -20.49
N VAL A 153 25.47 -3.06 -19.36
CA VAL A 153 24.14 -3.57 -19.01
C VAL A 153 23.18 -2.42 -18.75
N PHE A 154 23.61 -1.39 -17.99
CA PHE A 154 22.82 -0.17 -17.79
C PHE A 154 22.41 0.43 -19.14
N LYS A 155 23.39 0.65 -20.02
CA LYS A 155 23.15 1.23 -21.34
C LYS A 155 22.23 0.35 -22.18
N GLY A 156 22.41 -0.97 -22.14
CA GLY A 156 21.52 -1.91 -22.85
C GLY A 156 20.08 -1.91 -22.33
N LEU A 157 19.86 -1.81 -21.01
CA LEU A 157 18.52 -1.66 -20.43
C LEU A 157 17.90 -0.33 -20.83
N TYR A 158 18.68 0.75 -20.75
CA TYR A 158 18.23 2.06 -21.18
C TYR A 158 17.81 2.03 -22.65
N ASP A 159 18.61 1.46 -23.54
CA ASP A 159 18.32 1.40 -24.98
C ASP A 159 17.13 0.47 -25.31
N LEU A 160 16.79 -0.48 -24.42
CA LEU A 160 15.54 -1.24 -24.53
C LEU A 160 14.32 -0.41 -24.13
N TRP A 161 14.48 0.52 -23.20
CA TRP A 161 13.38 1.31 -22.65
C TRP A 161 13.15 2.63 -23.39
N PHE A 162 14.24 3.24 -23.84
CA PHE A 162 14.29 4.57 -24.42
C PHE A 162 15.14 4.59 -25.68
N ASP A 163 14.77 5.42 -26.65
CA ASP A 163 15.62 5.74 -27.79
C ASP A 163 16.73 6.75 -27.42
N LYS A 164 17.55 7.13 -28.41
CA LYS A 164 18.66 8.08 -28.21
C LYS A 164 18.18 9.47 -27.77
N GLN A 165 16.94 9.83 -28.09
CA GLN A 165 16.33 11.10 -27.71
C GLN A 165 15.65 11.02 -26.33
N GLY A 166 15.57 9.84 -25.73
CA GLY A 166 14.90 9.61 -24.45
C GLY A 166 13.39 9.34 -24.59
N ASN A 167 12.89 9.06 -25.79
CA ASN A 167 11.49 8.66 -25.97
C ASN A 167 11.33 7.16 -25.71
N LYS A 168 10.17 6.78 -25.16
CA LYS A 168 9.81 5.38 -24.92
C LYS A 168 9.86 4.55 -26.21
N THR A 169 10.55 3.43 -26.15
CA THR A 169 10.53 2.41 -27.21
C THR A 169 9.20 1.65 -27.22
N GLN A 170 9.04 0.73 -28.17
CA GLN A 170 7.88 -0.16 -28.22
C GLN A 170 7.77 -1.06 -26.99
N TYR A 171 8.87 -1.45 -26.36
CA TYR A 171 8.83 -2.27 -25.13
C TYR A 171 8.06 -1.55 -24.03
N LEU A 172 8.42 -0.31 -23.70
CA LEU A 172 7.73 0.45 -22.66
C LEU A 172 6.31 0.81 -23.03
N LYS A 173 6.08 1.25 -24.27
CA LYS A 173 4.73 1.59 -24.75
C LYS A 173 3.78 0.41 -24.59
N THR A 174 4.24 -0.80 -24.92
CA THR A 174 3.48 -2.03 -24.74
C THR A 174 3.24 -2.34 -23.27
N LEU A 175 4.28 -2.33 -22.43
CA LEU A 175 4.15 -2.60 -21.00
C LEU A 175 3.13 -1.65 -20.36
N GLU A 176 3.19 -0.35 -20.65
CA GLU A 176 2.27 0.66 -20.14
C GLU A 176 0.84 0.45 -20.62
N LYS A 177 0.64 0.22 -21.92
CA LYS A 177 -0.66 -0.10 -22.51
C LYS A 177 -1.29 -1.32 -21.84
N GLU A 178 -0.46 -2.32 -21.52
CA GLU A 178 -0.88 -3.55 -20.85
C GLU A 178 -0.94 -3.41 -19.32
N GLY A 179 -0.67 -2.24 -18.74
CA GLY A 179 -0.75 -1.99 -17.30
C GLY A 179 0.36 -2.69 -16.50
N ILE A 180 1.47 -3.03 -17.14
CA ILE A 180 2.68 -3.59 -16.54
C ILE A 180 3.64 -2.44 -16.22
N ASN A 181 3.79 -2.12 -14.95
CA ASN A 181 4.71 -1.08 -14.51
C ASN A 181 6.16 -1.59 -14.43
N LEU A 182 7.13 -0.75 -14.81
CA LEU A 182 8.56 -1.04 -14.69
C LEU A 182 9.03 -1.31 -13.26
N SER A 183 8.39 -0.74 -12.24
CA SER A 183 8.68 -1.06 -10.84
C SER A 183 8.45 -2.55 -10.54
N ASN A 184 7.34 -3.12 -11.05
CA ASN A 184 7.04 -4.55 -10.93
C ASN A 184 8.09 -5.40 -11.67
N MET A 185 8.46 -5.01 -12.90
CA MET A 185 9.53 -5.67 -13.66
C MET A 185 10.88 -5.60 -12.92
N SER A 186 11.21 -4.44 -12.35
CA SER A 186 12.45 -4.21 -11.61
C SER A 186 12.53 -5.06 -10.34
N SER A 187 11.41 -5.23 -9.63
CA SER A 187 11.33 -6.13 -8.47
C SER A 187 11.65 -7.58 -8.87
N ILE A 188 11.09 -8.06 -9.97
CA ILE A 188 11.33 -9.42 -10.47
C ILE A 188 12.78 -9.57 -10.92
N LEU A 189 13.31 -8.61 -11.67
CA LEU A 189 14.67 -8.60 -12.22
C LEU A 189 15.76 -8.20 -11.21
N HIS A 190 15.39 -7.95 -9.95
CA HIS A 190 16.34 -7.65 -8.89
C HIS A 190 17.43 -8.73 -8.84
N GLY A 191 18.69 -8.32 -8.91
CA GLY A 191 19.84 -9.22 -8.89
C GLY A 191 20.14 -9.94 -10.20
N ALA A 192 19.54 -9.53 -11.33
CA ALA A 192 19.85 -10.11 -12.65
C ALA A 192 21.30 -9.81 -13.11
N GLY A 193 21.88 -8.70 -12.64
CA GLY A 193 23.28 -8.36 -12.83
C GLY A 193 23.69 -8.33 -14.30
N ALA A 194 24.72 -9.09 -14.66
CA ALA A 194 25.27 -9.14 -16.01
C ALA A 194 24.26 -9.60 -17.08
N ASN A 195 23.21 -10.31 -16.69
CA ASN A 195 22.22 -10.91 -17.58
C ASN A 195 20.91 -10.10 -17.65
N ALA A 196 20.86 -8.91 -17.02
CA ALA A 196 19.61 -8.15 -16.89
C ALA A 196 18.94 -7.79 -18.22
N VAL A 197 19.72 -7.46 -19.26
CA VAL A 197 19.19 -7.15 -20.60
C VAL A 197 18.46 -8.36 -21.19
N GLU A 198 19.05 -9.55 -21.08
CA GLU A 198 18.44 -10.77 -21.60
C GLU A 198 17.23 -11.19 -20.77
N ALA A 199 17.37 -11.19 -19.45
CA ALA A 199 16.28 -11.51 -18.53
C ALA A 199 15.06 -10.59 -18.70
N PHE A 200 15.29 -9.29 -18.98
CA PHE A 200 14.19 -8.37 -19.31
C PHE A 200 13.47 -8.78 -20.59
N LYS A 201 14.21 -9.09 -21.67
CA LYS A 201 13.62 -9.49 -22.95
C LYS A 201 12.84 -10.79 -22.82
N GLU A 202 13.42 -11.78 -22.16
CA GLU A 202 12.77 -13.07 -21.91
C GLU A 202 11.48 -12.89 -21.11
N LEU A 203 11.53 -12.14 -20.00
CA LEU A 203 10.34 -11.86 -19.18
C LEU A 203 9.29 -11.07 -19.96
N TYR A 204 9.70 -10.07 -20.75
CA TYR A 204 8.81 -9.31 -21.62
C TYR A 204 8.11 -10.24 -22.62
N ASN A 205 8.84 -11.13 -23.30
CA ASN A 205 8.28 -12.07 -24.27
C ASN A 205 7.38 -13.13 -23.61
N THR A 206 7.61 -13.43 -22.33
CA THR A 206 6.71 -14.27 -21.54
C THR A 206 5.40 -13.55 -21.19
N PHE A 207 5.44 -12.23 -20.97
CA PHE A 207 4.27 -11.43 -20.59
C PHE A 207 3.50 -10.88 -21.78
N CYS A 208 4.18 -10.55 -22.87
CA CYS A 208 3.65 -9.93 -24.07
C CYS A 208 4.02 -10.77 -25.31
N ASP A 209 3.05 -10.98 -26.21
CA ASP A 209 3.27 -11.63 -27.50
C ASP A 209 3.92 -10.66 -28.53
N GLU A 210 4.21 -11.17 -29.72
CA GLU A 210 4.81 -10.40 -30.82
C GLU A 210 3.96 -9.21 -31.27
N GLN A 211 2.65 -9.23 -31.01
CA GLN A 211 1.73 -8.13 -31.31
C GLN A 211 1.67 -7.09 -30.17
N GLY A 212 2.43 -7.30 -29.10
CA GLY A 212 2.43 -6.44 -27.92
C GLY A 212 1.15 -6.56 -27.08
N SER A 213 0.51 -7.72 -27.09
CA SER A 213 -0.64 -8.02 -26.23
C SER A 213 -0.24 -8.98 -25.12
N LYS A 214 -0.91 -8.96 -23.96
CA LYS A 214 -0.66 -9.94 -22.89
C LYS A 214 -0.79 -11.37 -23.42
N THR A 215 0.20 -12.21 -23.13
CA THR A 215 0.16 -13.64 -23.43
C THR A 215 -0.96 -14.34 -22.66
N GLN A 216 -1.37 -15.52 -23.15
CA GLN A 216 -2.33 -16.34 -22.41
C GLN A 216 -1.78 -16.79 -21.04
N HIS A 217 -0.48 -17.02 -20.92
CA HIS A 217 0.18 -17.37 -19.67
C HIS A 217 -0.04 -16.30 -18.60
N LEU A 218 0.17 -15.02 -18.93
CA LEU A 218 -0.08 -13.93 -17.99
C LEU A 218 -1.59 -13.73 -17.74
N LYS A 219 -2.42 -13.80 -18.80
CA LYS A 219 -3.88 -13.66 -18.70
C LYS A 219 -4.49 -14.69 -17.75
N ARG A 220 -3.99 -15.93 -17.70
CA ARG A 220 -4.48 -16.97 -16.77
C ARG A 220 -4.40 -16.55 -15.30
N PHE A 221 -3.40 -15.76 -14.92
CA PHE A 221 -3.27 -15.24 -13.55
C PHE A 221 -4.17 -14.04 -13.26
N ILE A 222 -4.30 -13.11 -14.22
CA ILE A 222 -4.81 -11.76 -13.94
C ILE A 222 -6.18 -11.45 -14.55
N LYS A 223 -6.67 -12.29 -15.47
CA LYS A 223 -7.97 -12.09 -16.11
C LYS A 223 -9.04 -12.76 -15.26
N LYS A 224 -9.93 -11.94 -14.70
CA LYS A 224 -11.12 -12.40 -13.98
C LYS A 224 -12.06 -13.13 -14.94
N LYS A 225 -12.41 -14.38 -14.61
CA LYS A 225 -13.48 -15.14 -15.27
C LYS A 225 -14.81 -14.99 -14.52
N ASP A 226 -15.92 -15.26 -15.21
CA ASP A 226 -17.25 -15.23 -14.59
C ASP A 226 -17.31 -16.22 -13.41
N GLY A 227 -17.77 -15.73 -12.26
CA GLY A 227 -17.83 -16.51 -11.01
C GLY A 227 -16.56 -16.48 -10.14
N GLU A 228 -15.41 -16.00 -10.63
CA GLU A 228 -14.21 -15.84 -9.80
C GLU A 228 -14.33 -14.61 -8.89
N LYS A 229 -14.10 -14.77 -7.59
CA LYS A 229 -14.18 -13.66 -6.62
C LYS A 229 -13.01 -12.70 -6.75
N GLU A 230 -11.78 -13.22 -6.83
CA GLU A 230 -10.53 -12.49 -6.94
C GLU A 230 -9.53 -13.24 -7.84
N VAL A 231 -8.62 -12.51 -8.46
CA VAL A 231 -7.51 -13.03 -9.29
C VAL A 231 -6.19 -12.40 -8.84
N PHE A 232 -5.06 -12.94 -9.27
CA PHE A 232 -3.77 -12.30 -9.00
C PHE A 232 -3.69 -10.96 -9.72
N THR A 233 -3.04 -9.99 -9.09
CA THR A 233 -2.62 -8.76 -9.75
C THR A 233 -1.16 -8.86 -10.20
N LEU A 234 -0.74 -7.98 -11.11
CA LEU A 234 0.68 -7.86 -11.46
C LEU A 234 1.54 -7.51 -10.24
N HIS A 235 1.01 -6.71 -9.31
CA HIS A 235 1.68 -6.44 -8.04
C HIS A 235 1.90 -7.75 -7.25
N ASN A 236 0.87 -8.60 -7.16
CA ASN A 236 1.01 -9.89 -6.49
C ASN A 236 2.09 -10.78 -7.12
N LEU A 237 2.07 -10.92 -8.45
CA LEU A 237 3.05 -11.71 -9.18
C LEU A 237 4.47 -11.15 -8.99
N SER A 238 4.63 -9.82 -9.03
CA SER A 238 5.93 -9.17 -8.82
C SER A 238 6.45 -9.30 -7.40
N GLY A 239 5.56 -9.39 -6.41
CA GLY A 239 5.92 -9.68 -5.02
C GLY A 239 6.41 -11.11 -4.88
N ILE A 240 5.68 -12.09 -5.43
CA ILE A 240 6.03 -13.51 -5.40
C ILE A 240 7.38 -13.75 -6.10
N LEU A 241 7.54 -13.20 -7.31
CA LEU A 241 8.70 -13.41 -8.16
C LEU A 241 9.82 -12.41 -7.92
N SER A 242 9.70 -11.57 -6.88
CA SER A 242 10.75 -10.62 -6.52
C SER A 242 12.07 -11.34 -6.30
N LYS A 243 13.17 -10.75 -6.81
CA LYS A 243 14.54 -11.32 -6.75
C LYS A 243 14.73 -12.62 -7.55
N ALA A 244 13.84 -12.94 -8.50
CA ALA A 244 14.09 -14.02 -9.46
C ALA A 244 15.30 -13.71 -10.37
N GLY A 245 15.57 -12.42 -10.62
CA GLY A 245 16.76 -11.93 -11.29
C GLY A 245 16.87 -12.47 -12.71
N ALA A 246 18.02 -13.09 -13.02
CA ALA A 246 18.29 -13.64 -14.34
C ALA A 246 17.36 -14.80 -14.74
N ASN A 247 16.72 -15.46 -13.76
CA ASN A 247 15.84 -16.61 -13.97
C ASN A 247 14.35 -16.22 -13.91
N ALA A 248 14.02 -14.95 -14.14
CA ALA A 248 12.66 -14.43 -14.03
C ALA A 248 11.63 -15.20 -14.87
N LYS A 249 11.96 -15.51 -16.12
CA LYS A 249 11.11 -16.31 -17.01
C LYS A 249 10.85 -17.70 -16.45
N ASP A 250 11.90 -18.43 -16.13
CA ASP A 250 11.81 -19.80 -15.58
C ASP A 250 11.03 -19.84 -14.26
N ALA A 251 11.25 -18.86 -13.37
CA ALA A 251 10.50 -18.73 -12.13
C ALA A 251 9.00 -18.52 -12.37
N PHE A 252 8.64 -17.65 -13.32
CA PHE A 252 7.25 -17.41 -13.70
C PHE A 252 6.61 -18.65 -14.33
N GLU A 253 7.30 -19.32 -15.26
CA GLU A 253 6.79 -20.51 -15.94
C GLU A 253 6.60 -21.69 -14.98
N LYS A 254 7.54 -21.89 -14.04
CA LYS A 254 7.39 -22.88 -12.96
C LYS A 254 6.24 -22.55 -12.03
N LEU A 255 6.07 -21.28 -11.65
CA LEU A 255 4.91 -20.88 -10.84
C LEU A 255 3.60 -21.10 -11.59
N HIS A 256 3.58 -20.77 -12.88
CA HIS A 256 2.44 -20.99 -13.76
C HIS A 256 2.07 -22.48 -13.81
N SER A 257 3.02 -23.39 -14.05
CA SER A 257 2.74 -24.83 -14.17
C SER A 257 2.25 -25.48 -12.88
N VAL A 258 2.57 -24.89 -11.72
CA VAL A 258 2.00 -25.31 -10.43
C VAL A 258 0.57 -24.82 -10.26
N CYS A 259 0.22 -23.66 -10.83
CA CYS A 259 -1.09 -23.04 -10.68
C CYS A 259 -2.09 -23.44 -11.78
N PHE A 260 -1.61 -23.77 -12.98
CA PHE A 260 -2.42 -24.07 -14.15
C PHE A 260 -1.84 -25.23 -14.95
N ASN A 261 -2.72 -26.08 -15.49
CA ASN A 261 -2.34 -27.14 -16.42
C ASN A 261 -2.09 -26.59 -17.85
N ASP A 262 -1.71 -27.48 -18.77
CA ASP A 262 -1.39 -27.10 -20.16
C ASP A 262 -2.59 -26.46 -20.90
N GLU A 263 -3.80 -26.94 -20.60
CA GLU A 263 -5.06 -26.37 -21.11
C GLU A 263 -5.36 -24.97 -20.52
N GLY A 264 -4.69 -24.57 -19.44
CA GLY A 264 -4.91 -23.30 -18.75
C GLY A 264 -6.06 -23.32 -17.75
N LYS A 265 -6.48 -24.52 -17.32
CA LYS A 265 -7.37 -24.70 -16.17
C LYS A 265 -6.54 -24.64 -14.89
N LYS A 266 -7.13 -24.11 -13.82
CA LYS A 266 -6.50 -24.12 -12.49
C LYS A 266 -6.20 -25.55 -12.09
N THR A 267 -5.04 -25.76 -11.48
CA THR A 267 -4.70 -27.06 -10.89
C THR A 267 -5.49 -27.27 -9.61
N GLU A 268 -5.62 -28.54 -9.23
CA GLU A 268 -6.20 -28.95 -7.96
C GLU A 268 -5.52 -28.27 -6.77
N LEU A 269 -4.20 -28.13 -6.82
CA LEU A 269 -3.40 -27.44 -5.82
C LEU A 269 -3.89 -26.01 -5.56
N LEU A 270 -4.12 -25.22 -6.63
CA LEU A 270 -4.58 -23.84 -6.48
C LEU A 270 -6.06 -23.79 -6.06
N ASP A 271 -6.87 -24.71 -6.57
CA ASP A 271 -8.28 -24.81 -6.18
C ASP A 271 -8.44 -25.17 -4.70
N ASP A 272 -7.61 -26.05 -4.14
CA ASP A 272 -7.64 -26.40 -2.71
C ASP A 272 -7.39 -25.17 -1.83
N PHE A 273 -6.40 -24.34 -2.18
CA PHE A 273 -6.16 -23.07 -1.49
C PHE A 273 -7.38 -22.14 -1.57
N TYR A 274 -7.96 -21.96 -2.76
CA TYR A 274 -9.11 -21.07 -2.93
C TYR A 274 -10.36 -21.59 -2.21
N ASN A 275 -10.60 -22.90 -2.24
CA ASN A 275 -11.70 -23.56 -1.54
C ASN A 275 -11.52 -23.45 -0.01
N ALA A 276 -10.28 -23.52 0.46
CA ALA A 276 -9.95 -23.25 1.85
C ALA A 276 -10.07 -21.77 2.23
N GLY A 277 -10.21 -20.84 1.28
CA GLY A 277 -10.41 -19.41 1.53
C GLY A 277 -9.14 -18.56 1.45
N PHE A 278 -8.01 -19.12 1.00
CA PHE A 278 -6.83 -18.34 0.65
C PHE A 278 -7.13 -17.52 -0.60
N ARG A 279 -6.92 -16.21 -0.52
CA ARG A 279 -7.05 -15.32 -1.67
C ARG A 279 -5.70 -15.13 -2.37
N PRO A 280 -5.67 -14.70 -3.65
CA PRO A 280 -4.42 -14.41 -4.36
C PRO A 280 -3.46 -13.50 -3.59
N ARG A 281 -4.00 -12.45 -2.92
CA ARG A 281 -3.20 -11.55 -2.07
C ARG A 281 -2.59 -12.24 -0.85
N ASN A 282 -3.24 -13.26 -0.31
CA ASN A 282 -2.76 -14.01 0.85
C ASN A 282 -1.57 -14.90 0.46
N LEU A 283 -1.73 -15.66 -0.63
CA LEU A 283 -0.64 -16.46 -1.20
C LEU A 283 0.54 -15.56 -1.61
N SER A 284 0.25 -14.42 -2.22
CA SER A 284 1.27 -13.43 -2.58
C SER A 284 2.02 -12.86 -1.38
N CYS A 285 1.33 -12.62 -0.25
CA CYS A 285 1.96 -12.17 0.99
C CYS A 285 2.93 -13.23 1.54
N MET A 286 2.49 -14.49 1.61
CA MET A 286 3.30 -15.59 2.15
C MET A 286 4.50 -15.93 1.26
N LEU A 287 4.33 -15.84 -0.05
CA LEU A 287 5.35 -16.13 -1.05
C LEU A 287 6.18 -14.88 -1.45
N CYS A 288 5.99 -13.74 -0.78
CA CYS A 288 6.70 -12.51 -1.12
C CYS A 288 8.22 -12.73 -1.07
N GLY A 289 8.94 -12.38 -2.13
CA GLY A 289 10.38 -12.57 -2.23
C GLY A 289 10.84 -14.02 -2.43
N ALA A 290 9.92 -14.95 -2.72
CA ALA A 290 10.28 -16.35 -3.00
C ALA A 290 11.09 -16.50 -4.30
N GLY A 291 10.83 -15.64 -5.30
CA GLY A 291 11.56 -15.59 -6.56
C GLY A 291 11.53 -16.95 -7.28
N VAL A 292 12.71 -17.47 -7.61
CA VAL A 292 12.87 -18.79 -8.25
C VAL A 292 12.33 -19.97 -7.43
N ARG A 293 12.14 -19.81 -6.11
CA ARG A 293 11.62 -20.86 -5.24
C ARG A 293 10.10 -20.83 -5.10
N ALA A 294 9.41 -19.84 -5.67
CA ALA A 294 7.96 -19.67 -5.49
C ALA A 294 7.16 -20.95 -5.74
N ALA A 295 7.45 -21.65 -6.84
CA ALA A 295 6.76 -22.89 -7.20
C ALA A 295 6.99 -24.03 -6.20
N SER A 296 8.22 -24.24 -5.73
CA SER A 296 8.54 -25.31 -4.78
C SER A 296 7.98 -25.00 -3.39
N ILE A 297 8.05 -23.73 -2.97
CA ILE A 297 7.50 -23.27 -1.69
C ILE A 297 5.99 -23.44 -1.69
N LEU A 298 5.30 -23.05 -2.77
CA LEU A 298 3.86 -23.21 -2.88
C LEU A 298 3.43 -24.69 -2.83
N LYS A 299 4.19 -25.60 -3.46
CA LYS A 299 3.98 -27.05 -3.36
C LYS A 299 4.14 -27.57 -1.93
N ARG A 300 5.21 -27.18 -1.24
CA ARG A 300 5.44 -27.56 0.16
C ARG A 300 4.36 -27.00 1.08
N LEU A 301 3.96 -25.74 0.87
CA LEU A 301 2.87 -25.13 1.61
C LEU A 301 1.57 -25.93 1.44
N HIS A 302 1.27 -26.37 0.20
CA HIS A 302 0.10 -27.20 -0.07
C HIS A 302 0.16 -28.53 0.71
N SER A 303 1.28 -29.25 0.68
CA SER A 303 1.41 -30.52 1.41
C SER A 303 1.33 -30.39 2.93
N VAL A 304 1.66 -29.22 3.48
CA VAL A 304 1.51 -28.93 4.91
C VAL A 304 0.07 -28.55 5.27
N CYS A 305 -0.62 -27.87 4.36
CA CYS A 305 -1.99 -27.38 4.55
C CYS A 305 -3.05 -28.44 4.25
N PHE A 306 -2.77 -29.38 3.36
CA PHE A 306 -3.73 -30.35 2.84
C PHE A 306 -3.16 -31.77 2.85
N ASN A 307 -3.98 -32.74 3.28
CA ASN A 307 -3.61 -34.15 3.28
C ASN A 307 -3.76 -34.79 1.88
N GLU A 308 -3.45 -36.08 1.75
CA GLU A 308 -3.59 -36.82 0.49
C GLU A 308 -5.04 -36.89 -0.03
N LYS A 309 -6.02 -36.74 0.86
CA LYS A 309 -7.45 -36.65 0.53
C LYS A 309 -7.89 -35.22 0.16
N ARG A 310 -6.95 -34.27 0.13
CA ARG A 310 -7.17 -32.84 -0.16
C ARG A 310 -8.05 -32.12 0.86
N GLU A 311 -8.10 -32.66 2.07
CA GLU A 311 -8.76 -32.05 3.22
C GLU A 311 -7.75 -31.23 4.03
N ARG A 312 -8.23 -30.21 4.75
CA ARG A 312 -7.37 -29.42 5.64
C ARG A 312 -6.67 -30.33 6.65
N THR A 313 -5.39 -30.07 6.88
CA THR A 313 -4.64 -30.77 7.92
C THR A 313 -5.01 -30.22 9.29
N LYS A 314 -4.76 -31.04 10.32
CA LYS A 314 -4.89 -30.63 11.73
C LYS A 314 -4.14 -29.32 12.02
N LEU A 315 -3.00 -29.10 11.36
CA LEU A 315 -2.21 -27.88 11.51
C LEU A 315 -3.02 -26.62 11.21
N LEU A 316 -3.81 -26.61 10.13
CA LEU A 316 -4.66 -25.46 9.82
C LEU A 316 -5.84 -25.36 10.78
N ASP A 317 -6.38 -26.50 11.20
CA ASP A 317 -7.50 -26.54 12.15
C ASP A 317 -7.08 -26.02 13.53
N ASP A 318 -5.87 -26.32 14.01
CA ASP A 318 -5.34 -25.83 15.28
C ASP A 318 -5.25 -24.29 15.29
N PHE A 319 -4.74 -23.68 14.22
CA PHE A 319 -4.79 -22.21 14.07
C PHE A 319 -6.22 -21.66 14.01
N HIS A 320 -7.12 -22.34 13.29
CA HIS A 320 -8.51 -21.91 13.19
C HIS A 320 -9.21 -21.96 14.55
N ASN A 321 -8.98 -23.03 15.31
CA ASN A 321 -9.50 -23.23 16.66
C ASN A 321 -8.93 -22.21 17.65
N ALA A 322 -7.69 -21.77 17.45
CA ALA A 322 -7.08 -20.66 18.18
C ALA A 322 -7.59 -19.27 17.75
N GLY A 323 -8.58 -19.18 16.86
CA GLY A 323 -9.22 -17.94 16.44
C GLY A 323 -8.51 -17.20 15.29
N PHE A 324 -7.49 -17.79 14.66
CA PHE A 324 -6.86 -17.19 13.50
C PHE A 324 -7.78 -17.27 12.29
N ARG A 325 -7.97 -16.13 11.62
CA ARG A 325 -8.45 -16.15 10.23
C ARG A 325 -7.25 -16.41 9.33
N LEU A 326 -7.49 -17.00 8.16
CA LEU A 326 -6.41 -17.26 7.20
C LEU A 326 -5.62 -15.99 6.83
N CYS A 327 -6.27 -14.83 6.74
CA CYS A 327 -5.56 -13.59 6.49
C CYS A 327 -4.61 -13.18 7.63
N ASP A 328 -4.94 -13.52 8.89
CA ASP A 328 -4.08 -13.26 10.03
C ASP A 328 -2.84 -14.18 9.97
N LEU A 329 -3.04 -15.47 9.69
CA LEU A 329 -1.95 -16.44 9.50
C LEU A 329 -1.02 -16.05 8.33
N CYS A 330 -1.58 -15.64 7.19
CA CYS A 330 -0.80 -15.21 6.03
C CYS A 330 0.00 -13.93 6.29
N ASN A 331 -0.50 -13.04 7.15
CA ASN A 331 0.24 -11.83 7.53
C ASN A 331 1.43 -12.16 8.43
N ILE A 332 1.25 -13.08 9.38
CA ILE A 332 2.33 -13.59 10.23
C ILE A 332 3.42 -14.24 9.39
N LEU A 333 3.01 -15.09 8.45
CA LEU A 333 3.93 -15.83 7.58
C LEU A 333 4.32 -15.05 6.32
N SER A 334 4.28 -13.72 6.36
CA SER A 334 4.70 -12.88 5.24
C SER A 334 6.16 -13.16 4.89
N ALA A 335 6.41 -13.53 3.62
CA ALA A 335 7.71 -14.01 3.13
C ALA A 335 8.27 -15.24 3.89
N ALA A 336 7.42 -16.01 4.58
CA ALA A 336 7.79 -17.11 5.46
C ALA A 336 6.93 -18.36 5.29
N ALA A 337 6.35 -18.58 4.10
CA ALA A 337 5.50 -19.75 3.83
C ALA A 337 6.13 -21.09 4.25
N ASP A 338 7.45 -21.20 4.12
CA ASP A 338 8.22 -22.40 4.47
C ASP A 338 8.34 -22.67 5.97
N SER A 339 8.09 -21.66 6.80
CA SER A 339 8.16 -21.77 8.27
C SER A 339 6.82 -22.13 8.89
N LEU A 340 5.77 -22.39 8.10
CA LEU A 340 4.43 -22.68 8.64
C LEU A 340 4.43 -23.88 9.59
N GLU A 341 5.08 -24.99 9.22
CA GLU A 341 5.12 -26.21 10.03
C GLU A 341 5.93 -26.01 11.32
N GLU A 342 7.10 -25.37 11.21
CA GLU A 342 7.92 -25.01 12.37
C GLU A 342 7.16 -24.08 13.32
N PHE A 343 6.49 -23.06 12.78
CA PHE A 343 5.70 -22.11 13.56
C PHE A 343 4.49 -22.75 14.22
N HIS A 344 3.81 -23.67 13.53
CA HIS A 344 2.75 -24.47 14.12
C HIS A 344 3.27 -25.28 15.32
N ASN A 345 4.36 -26.02 15.13
CA ASN A 345 4.91 -26.86 16.19
C ASN A 345 5.33 -26.00 17.38
N PHE A 346 5.94 -24.84 17.13
CA PHE A 346 6.27 -23.86 18.16
C PHE A 346 5.02 -23.40 18.95
N CYS A 347 3.91 -23.11 18.27
CA CYS A 347 2.71 -22.57 18.89
C CYS A 347 1.80 -23.60 19.58
N PHE A 348 1.85 -24.88 19.18
CA PHE A 348 0.85 -25.88 19.60
C PHE A 348 1.42 -27.18 20.14
N ILE A 349 2.74 -27.42 20.03
CA ILE A 349 3.37 -28.68 20.42
C ILE A 349 4.47 -28.42 21.46
N GLY A 350 4.52 -29.24 22.51
CA GLY A 350 5.55 -29.17 23.55
C GLY A 350 5.36 -28.01 24.53
N GLU A 351 6.44 -27.59 25.16
CA GLU A 351 6.47 -26.53 26.19
C GLU A 351 6.33 -25.12 25.56
N THR A 352 6.76 -24.93 24.32
CA THR A 352 6.72 -23.61 23.65
C THR A 352 5.31 -23.14 23.30
N LYS A 353 4.28 -23.99 23.42
CA LYS A 353 2.88 -23.60 23.15
C LYS A 353 2.39 -22.45 24.05
N GLU A 354 2.99 -22.33 25.24
CA GLU A 354 2.67 -21.32 26.24
C GLU A 354 2.82 -19.90 25.69
N TYR A 355 3.84 -19.67 24.83
CA TYR A 355 4.12 -18.36 24.22
C TYR A 355 2.92 -17.78 23.48
N LEU A 356 2.19 -18.61 22.72
CA LEU A 356 0.99 -18.14 22.01
C LEU A 356 -0.21 -18.07 22.96
N SER A 357 -0.39 -19.07 23.83
CA SER A 357 -1.58 -19.10 24.69
C SER A 357 -1.65 -17.94 25.67
N HIS A 358 -0.52 -17.45 26.21
CA HIS A 358 -0.53 -16.29 27.12
C HIS A 358 -1.12 -15.04 26.47
N PHE A 359 -0.85 -14.82 25.17
CA PHE A 359 -1.45 -13.70 24.45
C PHE A 359 -2.95 -13.85 24.24
N LEU A 360 -3.43 -15.08 24.02
CA LEU A 360 -4.82 -15.37 23.61
C LEU A 360 -5.77 -15.69 24.78
N ASN A 361 -5.24 -16.03 25.96
CA ASN A 361 -6.04 -16.53 27.09
C ASN A 361 -6.80 -15.44 27.87
N GLU A 362 -6.47 -14.16 27.68
CA GLU A 362 -7.12 -13.07 28.42
C GLU A 362 -8.30 -12.45 27.65
N LYS A 363 -9.40 -12.16 28.38
CA LYS A 363 -10.59 -11.48 27.82
C LYS A 363 -10.28 -10.11 27.21
N GLU A 364 -9.23 -9.44 27.72
CA GLU A 364 -8.68 -8.18 27.21
C GLU A 364 -7.26 -8.35 26.63
N GLY A 365 -6.92 -9.59 26.25
CA GLY A 365 -5.62 -9.96 25.68
C GLY A 365 -5.46 -9.60 24.21
N PHE A 366 -4.32 -9.99 23.64
CA PHE A 366 -4.06 -9.78 22.22
C PHE A 366 -4.92 -10.75 21.41
N THR A 367 -5.54 -10.25 20.34
CA THR A 367 -6.22 -11.14 19.38
C THR A 367 -5.22 -11.68 18.34
N PRO A 368 -5.55 -12.78 17.64
CA PRO A 368 -4.80 -13.24 16.47
C PRO A 368 -4.55 -12.14 15.43
N LYS A 369 -5.53 -11.25 15.23
CA LYS A 369 -5.41 -10.07 14.37
C LYS A 369 -4.41 -9.04 14.90
N ASN A 370 -4.29 -8.89 16.23
CA ASN A 370 -3.31 -7.99 16.81
C ASN A 370 -1.89 -8.52 16.60
N LEU A 371 -1.67 -9.80 16.93
CA LEU A 371 -0.40 -10.47 16.74
C LEU A 371 0.00 -10.48 15.25
N SER A 372 -0.96 -10.70 14.34
CA SER A 372 -0.66 -10.73 12.91
C SER A 372 -0.18 -9.41 12.33
N LYS A 373 -0.60 -8.27 12.90
CA LYS A 373 -0.04 -6.96 12.55
C LYS A 373 1.36 -6.76 13.11
N ILE A 374 1.58 -7.15 14.36
CA ILE A 374 2.85 -6.96 15.08
C ILE A 374 3.95 -7.78 14.42
N LEU A 375 3.68 -9.06 14.22
CA LEU A 375 4.63 -10.04 13.70
C LEU A 375 4.73 -10.04 12.17
N HIS A 376 3.95 -9.21 11.49
CA HIS A 376 4.04 -9.06 10.04
C HIS A 376 5.47 -8.68 9.63
N GLY A 377 6.03 -9.42 8.68
CA GLY A 377 7.38 -9.19 8.17
C GLY A 377 8.51 -9.79 9.00
N ALA A 378 8.21 -10.62 10.01
CA ALA A 378 9.23 -11.38 10.74
C ALA A 378 10.02 -12.34 9.83
N GLY A 379 9.38 -12.84 8.76
CA GLY A 379 10.03 -13.75 7.82
C GLY A 379 10.34 -15.10 8.49
N ALA A 380 11.48 -15.69 8.16
CA ALA A 380 11.92 -16.97 8.72
C ALA A 380 12.19 -16.95 10.24
N ASN A 381 12.25 -15.77 10.87
CA ASN A 381 12.51 -15.61 12.29
C ASN A 381 11.21 -15.53 13.12
N ILE A 382 10.08 -16.01 12.59
CA ILE A 382 8.78 -15.79 13.23
C ILE A 382 8.69 -16.38 14.65
N CYS A 383 9.26 -17.56 14.89
CA CYS A 383 9.26 -18.19 16.21
C CYS A 383 10.05 -17.36 17.23
N SER A 384 11.26 -16.89 16.86
CA SER A 384 12.06 -16.04 17.74
C SER A 384 11.42 -14.67 17.93
N ALA A 385 10.81 -14.09 16.90
CA ALA A 385 10.09 -12.81 17.03
C ALA A 385 8.90 -12.90 17.99
N LEU A 386 8.10 -13.98 17.91
CA LEU A 386 7.01 -14.22 18.85
C LEU A 386 7.54 -14.40 20.28
N LYS A 387 8.61 -15.19 20.44
CA LYS A 387 9.25 -15.42 21.73
C LYS A 387 9.80 -14.12 22.35
N ASP A 388 10.61 -13.38 21.61
CA ASP A 388 11.20 -12.12 22.10
C ASP A 388 10.11 -11.10 22.45
N PHE A 389 9.00 -11.09 21.70
CA PHE A 389 7.86 -10.24 22.00
C PHE A 389 7.09 -10.72 23.24
N HIS A 390 6.96 -12.03 23.43
CA HIS A 390 6.41 -12.61 24.65
C HIS A 390 7.25 -12.23 25.87
N ASP A 391 8.57 -12.44 25.82
CA ASP A 391 9.49 -12.28 26.97
C ASP A 391 9.59 -10.83 27.48
N ILE A 392 9.11 -9.86 26.70
CA ILE A 392 8.95 -8.48 27.18
C ILE A 392 7.56 -8.17 27.72
N CYS A 393 6.54 -8.95 27.37
CA CYS A 393 5.15 -8.77 27.74
C CYS A 393 4.77 -9.58 28.98
N PHE A 394 5.35 -10.79 29.12
CA PHE A 394 5.07 -11.73 30.20
C PHE A 394 6.38 -12.22 30.84
N ASP A 395 6.32 -12.53 32.13
CA ASP A 395 7.40 -13.18 32.86
C ASP A 395 7.30 -14.71 32.81
N GLU A 396 8.26 -15.40 33.41
CA GLU A 396 8.32 -16.87 33.48
C GLU A 396 7.16 -17.50 34.27
N THR A 397 6.40 -16.69 35.02
CA THR A 397 5.22 -17.11 35.79
C THR A 397 3.91 -16.72 35.12
N GLU A 398 3.96 -16.38 33.82
CA GLU A 398 2.83 -15.98 32.97
C GLU A 398 2.18 -14.64 33.37
N ASN A 399 2.80 -13.89 34.28
CA ASN A 399 2.29 -12.60 34.71
C ASN A 399 2.75 -11.50 33.76
N LYS A 400 1.91 -10.48 33.56
CA LYS A 400 2.29 -9.29 32.78
C LYS A 400 3.53 -8.66 33.40
N THR A 401 4.52 -8.40 32.56
CA THR A 401 5.68 -7.62 33.00
C THR A 401 5.25 -6.20 33.39
N PRO A 402 6.02 -5.50 34.23
CA PRO A 402 5.77 -4.09 34.53
C PRO A 402 5.64 -3.23 33.26
N LEU A 403 6.38 -3.57 32.20
CA LEU A 403 6.33 -2.87 30.92
C LEU A 403 4.93 -2.93 30.29
N LEU A 404 4.32 -4.11 30.19
CA LEU A 404 2.98 -4.24 29.63
C LEU A 404 1.91 -3.68 30.59
N ALA A 405 2.11 -3.87 31.90
CA ALA A 405 1.22 -3.33 32.93
C ALA A 405 1.16 -1.79 32.89
N ASP A 406 2.29 -1.10 32.70
CA ASP A 406 2.34 0.36 32.59
C ASP A 406 1.50 0.88 31.42
N PHE A 407 1.58 0.23 30.26
CA PHE A 407 0.76 0.60 29.10
C PHE A 407 -0.73 0.39 29.36
N HIS A 408 -1.11 -0.74 29.95
CA HIS A 408 -2.51 -1.00 30.30
C HIS A 408 -3.03 -0.01 31.35
N ASN A 409 -2.23 0.31 32.38
CA ASN A 409 -2.56 1.30 33.40
C ASN A 409 -2.70 2.71 32.79
N ALA A 410 -1.96 3.01 31.73
CA ALA A 410 -2.09 4.23 30.94
C ALA A 410 -3.23 4.20 29.90
N GLY A 411 -4.04 3.14 29.87
CA GLY A 411 -5.22 3.02 29.00
C GLY A 411 -4.93 2.51 27.58
N PHE A 412 -3.72 2.06 27.27
CA PHE A 412 -3.44 1.43 25.98
C PHE A 412 -4.08 0.03 25.92
N THR A 413 -4.88 -0.21 24.89
CA THR A 413 -5.38 -1.55 24.58
C THR A 413 -4.37 -2.34 23.72
N PRO A 414 -4.46 -3.67 23.67
CA PRO A 414 -3.69 -4.48 22.70
C PRO A 414 -3.86 -4.03 21.25
N SER A 415 -5.02 -3.46 20.89
CA SER A 415 -5.26 -2.89 19.57
C SER A 415 -4.44 -1.62 19.32
N ASN A 416 -4.29 -0.75 20.33
CA ASN A 416 -3.43 0.43 20.22
C ASN A 416 -1.97 0.01 20.05
N LEU A 417 -1.47 -0.90 20.90
CA LEU A 417 -0.10 -1.41 20.82
C LEU A 417 0.17 -2.11 19.49
N SER A 418 -0.79 -2.90 19.00
CA SER A 418 -0.70 -3.56 17.70
C SER A 418 -0.64 -2.58 16.52
N ASN A 419 -1.32 -1.43 16.60
CA ASN A 419 -1.22 -0.40 15.57
C ASN A 419 0.13 0.33 15.62
N ILE A 420 0.65 0.61 16.82
CA ILE A 420 1.97 1.23 17.02
C ILE A 420 3.08 0.31 16.49
N LEU A 421 2.96 -0.99 16.77
CA LEU A 421 3.91 -2.02 16.38
C LEU A 421 3.58 -2.67 15.03
N SER A 422 2.69 -2.08 14.24
CA SER A 422 2.28 -2.66 12.96
C SER A 422 3.47 -2.79 12.02
N MET A 423 3.68 -3.99 11.47
CA MET A 423 4.82 -4.36 10.61
C MET A 423 6.20 -4.28 11.30
N ALA A 424 6.24 -4.32 12.64
CA ALA A 424 7.50 -4.33 13.37
C ALA A 424 8.30 -5.64 13.18
N GLY A 425 7.59 -6.77 12.99
CA GLY A 425 8.18 -8.08 12.74
C GLY A 425 9.20 -8.45 13.83
N ASN A 426 10.42 -8.76 13.41
CA ASN A 426 11.53 -9.13 14.30
C ASN A 426 11.92 -8.02 15.29
N ASN A 427 11.56 -6.77 15.02
CA ASN A 427 11.93 -5.64 15.87
C ASN A 427 10.85 -5.30 16.92
N ALA A 428 9.69 -5.98 16.91
CA ALA A 428 8.56 -5.67 17.77
C ALA A 428 8.94 -5.50 19.24
N ALA A 429 9.73 -6.43 19.78
CA ALA A 429 10.19 -6.39 21.16
C ALA A 429 11.07 -5.16 21.46
N SER A 430 12.05 -4.90 20.61
CA SER A 430 12.97 -3.76 20.76
C SER A 430 12.25 -2.41 20.63
N ILE A 431 11.30 -2.30 19.70
CA ILE A 431 10.51 -1.09 19.46
C ILE A 431 9.61 -0.83 20.66
N LEU A 432 8.88 -1.85 21.15
CA LEU A 432 8.01 -1.68 22.31
C LEU A 432 8.80 -1.27 23.56
N ARG A 433 9.97 -1.88 23.78
CA ARG A 433 10.86 -1.51 24.89
C ARG A 433 11.36 -0.07 24.79
N ASN A 434 11.77 0.37 23.61
CA ASN A 434 12.23 1.75 23.40
C ASN A 434 11.07 2.74 23.54
N PHE A 435 9.89 2.38 23.03
CA PHE A 435 8.68 3.18 23.18
C PHE A 435 8.29 3.33 24.66
N HIS A 436 8.32 2.24 25.44
CA HIS A 436 8.11 2.28 26.89
C HIS A 436 9.09 3.23 27.59
N LYS A 437 10.40 3.12 27.29
CA LYS A 437 11.42 4.02 27.85
C LYS A 437 11.18 5.49 27.53
N LEU A 438 10.61 5.81 26.36
CA LEU A 438 10.28 7.18 25.99
C LEU A 438 9.03 7.66 26.73
N CYS A 439 7.99 6.83 26.81
CA CYS A 439 6.72 7.17 27.43
C CYS A 439 6.80 7.30 28.96
N PHE A 440 7.53 6.41 29.63
CA PHE A 440 7.50 6.24 31.10
C PHE A 440 8.83 6.61 31.79
N ASN A 441 9.67 7.46 31.19
CA ASN A 441 10.85 8.00 31.87
C ASN A 441 10.49 9.13 32.87
N LYS A 442 11.49 9.65 33.59
CA LYS A 442 11.32 10.74 34.57
C LYS A 442 10.76 12.04 33.96
N GLU A 443 10.99 12.27 32.68
CA GLU A 443 10.45 13.43 31.94
C GLU A 443 8.99 13.21 31.54
N ASN A 444 8.53 11.95 31.56
CA ASN A 444 7.16 11.50 31.33
C ASN A 444 6.53 12.15 30.09
N TYR A 445 7.19 11.97 28.94
CA TYR A 445 6.71 12.46 27.64
C TYR A 445 5.28 12.04 27.34
N LEU A 446 4.85 10.88 27.84
CA LEU A 446 3.47 10.44 27.69
C LEU A 446 2.50 11.40 28.38
N ASN A 447 2.79 11.85 29.60
CA ASN A 447 1.96 12.87 30.26
C ASN A 447 1.97 14.19 29.50
N HIS A 448 3.10 14.61 28.91
CA HIS A 448 3.12 15.81 28.08
C HIS A 448 2.23 15.65 26.83
N PHE A 449 2.32 14.50 26.18
CA PHE A 449 1.55 14.14 24.98
C PHE A 449 0.05 13.92 25.25
N LEU A 450 -0.30 13.40 26.43
CA LEU A 450 -1.68 13.23 26.88
C LEU A 450 -2.27 14.50 27.52
N ALA A 451 -1.43 15.42 28.02
CA ALA A 451 -1.86 16.71 28.56
C ALA A 451 -2.17 17.75 27.48
N GLU A 452 -1.66 17.58 26.27
CA GLU A 452 -2.19 18.29 25.10
C GLU A 452 -3.53 17.69 24.70
N GLU A 453 -4.60 18.07 25.44
CA GLU A 453 -5.99 17.62 25.24
C GLU A 453 -6.48 17.75 23.79
N GLU A 454 -5.89 18.67 23.00
CA GLU A 454 -6.21 18.89 21.59
C GLU A 454 -5.70 17.80 20.64
N LEU A 455 -4.66 17.03 20.98
CA LEU A 455 -4.02 16.11 20.04
C LEU A 455 -4.44 14.64 20.17
N PHE A 456 -4.85 14.17 21.37
CA PHE A 456 -5.06 12.73 21.63
C PHE A 456 -6.30 12.36 22.44
N THR A 457 -7.37 13.17 22.44
CA THR A 457 -8.67 12.68 22.92
C THR A 457 -9.17 11.52 22.05
N SER A 458 -8.86 10.29 22.45
CA SER A 458 -9.54 9.11 21.95
C SER A 458 -11.03 9.26 22.26
N LYS A 459 -11.84 9.50 21.24
CA LYS A 459 -13.30 9.67 21.33
C LYS A 459 -14.03 8.36 21.62
N ALA A 460 -13.62 7.65 22.67
CA ALA A 460 -14.31 6.50 23.23
C ALA A 460 -14.75 6.86 24.65
N GLY A 461 -15.69 7.81 24.79
CA GLY A 461 -16.17 8.18 26.13
C GLY A 461 -16.91 9.51 26.30
N ILE A 462 -17.29 10.22 25.23
CA ILE A 462 -17.98 11.52 25.39
C ILE A 462 -19.37 11.32 25.98
N LYS A 463 -19.61 11.80 27.21
CA LYS A 463 -20.93 11.92 27.86
C LYS A 463 -21.37 13.39 27.86
N GLY A 464 -22.65 13.67 27.59
CA GLY A 464 -23.21 15.01 27.51
C GLY A 464 -23.96 15.30 26.19
N VAL A 465 -24.64 16.45 26.11
CA VAL A 465 -25.32 16.92 24.89
C VAL A 465 -24.28 17.54 23.95
N PHE A 466 -24.14 17.02 22.74
CA PHE A 466 -23.16 17.53 21.77
C PHE A 466 -23.63 17.37 20.33
N ALA A 467 -23.07 18.19 19.43
CA ALA A 467 -23.21 18.05 17.99
C ALA A 467 -21.84 17.75 17.35
N VAL A 468 -21.84 16.82 16.41
CA VAL A 468 -20.69 16.50 15.57
C VAL A 468 -21.09 16.73 14.12
N HIS A 469 -20.32 17.55 13.41
CA HIS A 469 -20.45 17.68 11.96
C HIS A 469 -19.37 16.83 11.29
N LEU A 470 -19.80 15.96 10.36
CA LEU A 470 -18.92 15.25 9.45
C LEU A 470 -19.00 15.97 8.11
N VAL A 471 -17.93 16.69 7.78
CA VAL A 471 -17.84 17.51 6.58
C VAL A 471 -16.95 16.81 5.56
N THR A 472 -17.47 16.59 4.35
CA THR A 472 -16.67 16.25 3.17
C THR A 472 -16.58 17.49 2.26
N SER A 473 -15.84 17.40 1.16
CA SER A 473 -15.68 18.50 0.18
C SER A 473 -17.01 18.98 -0.45
N ASN A 474 -18.12 18.27 -0.26
CA ASN A 474 -19.41 18.56 -0.90
C ASN A 474 -20.64 18.06 -0.11
N HIS A 475 -20.49 17.60 1.14
CA HIS A 475 -21.59 17.04 1.93
C HIS A 475 -21.37 17.29 3.42
N VAL A 476 -22.43 17.62 4.16
CA VAL A 476 -22.37 17.83 5.62
C VAL A 476 -23.39 16.93 6.29
N ILE A 477 -22.93 16.14 7.25
CA ILE A 477 -23.77 15.29 8.09
C ILE A 477 -23.65 15.81 9.51
N ALA A 478 -24.78 16.03 10.18
CA ALA A 478 -24.82 16.39 11.59
C ALA A 478 -25.29 15.20 12.44
N ILE A 479 -24.55 14.92 13.50
CA ILE A 479 -24.89 13.93 14.50
C ILE A 479 -25.07 14.66 15.83
N TYR A 480 -26.27 14.60 16.37
CA TYR A 480 -26.64 15.23 17.62
C TYR A 480 -26.87 14.18 18.69
N ARG A 481 -26.18 14.26 19.82
CA ARG A 481 -26.46 13.44 21.01
C ARG A 481 -27.20 14.29 22.03
N THR A 482 -28.31 13.76 22.53
CA THR A 482 -29.06 14.29 23.68
C THR A 482 -29.25 13.15 24.66
N ASP A 483 -28.78 13.34 25.88
CA ASP A 483 -28.78 12.31 26.93
C ASP A 483 -28.15 10.99 26.41
N ASP A 484 -28.92 9.89 26.41
CA ASP A 484 -28.50 8.57 25.93
C ASP A 484 -28.94 8.26 24.48
N ASN A 485 -29.49 9.24 23.76
CA ASN A 485 -29.96 9.07 22.40
C ASN A 485 -29.12 9.84 21.38
N TYR A 486 -28.87 9.21 20.25
CA TYR A 486 -28.26 9.83 19.08
C TYR A 486 -29.32 10.12 18.02
N THR A 487 -29.14 11.25 17.36
CA THR A 487 -29.93 11.73 16.24
C THR A 487 -28.99 12.04 15.09
N TYR A 488 -29.22 11.41 13.96
CA TYR A 488 -28.49 11.58 12.71
C TYR A 488 -29.32 12.47 11.77
N PHE A 489 -28.69 13.52 11.26
CA PHE A 489 -29.27 14.43 10.28
C PHE A 489 -28.34 14.54 9.07
N ASP A 490 -28.84 14.09 7.93
CA ASP A 490 -28.21 14.29 6.63
C ASP A 490 -29.01 15.34 5.88
N THR A 491 -28.36 16.46 5.54
CA THR A 491 -29.01 17.60 4.89
C THR A 491 -29.67 17.24 3.56
N ASN A 492 -29.27 16.12 2.93
CA ASN A 492 -29.75 15.74 1.60
C ASN A 492 -30.70 14.53 1.59
N ALA A 493 -30.83 13.74 2.68
CA ALA A 493 -31.46 12.42 2.55
C ALA A 493 -32.24 11.84 3.74
N ALA A 494 -31.94 12.16 5.00
CA ALA A 494 -32.65 11.49 6.11
C ALA A 494 -32.46 12.15 7.48
N PHE A 495 -33.52 12.09 8.29
CA PHE A 495 -33.50 12.28 9.73
C PHE A 495 -33.77 10.93 10.42
N VAL A 496 -32.88 10.51 11.31
CA VAL A 496 -33.04 9.28 12.10
C VAL A 496 -32.73 9.60 13.56
N SER A 497 -33.71 9.44 14.45
CA SER A 497 -33.60 9.78 15.87
C SER A 497 -33.88 8.58 16.77
N GLY A 498 -33.50 8.68 18.05
CA GLY A 498 -33.77 7.65 19.07
C GLY A 498 -32.82 6.44 19.02
N LEU A 499 -31.64 6.60 18.40
CA LEU A 499 -30.61 5.55 18.37
C LEU A 499 -29.97 5.45 19.76
N LYS A 500 -29.89 4.24 20.32
CA LYS A 500 -29.49 4.04 21.73
C LYS A 500 -28.02 3.66 21.91
N SER A 501 -27.29 3.43 20.83
CA SER A 501 -25.87 3.06 20.89
C SER A 501 -25.06 3.59 19.71
N VAL A 502 -23.75 3.70 19.93
CA VAL A 502 -22.79 4.09 18.89
C VAL A 502 -22.78 3.10 17.73
N ASP A 503 -22.95 1.80 17.99
CA ASP A 503 -22.99 0.79 16.93
C ASP A 503 -24.20 0.95 16.01
N GLN A 504 -25.37 1.30 16.56
CA GLN A 504 -26.56 1.58 15.75
C GLN A 504 -26.37 2.84 14.88
N LEU A 505 -25.74 3.87 15.45
CA LEU A 505 -25.38 5.08 14.72
C LEU A 505 -24.38 4.79 13.60
N MET A 506 -23.33 4.03 13.88
CA MET A 506 -22.29 3.69 12.90
C MET A 506 -22.86 2.86 11.74
N GLN A 507 -23.76 1.91 12.01
CA GLN A 507 -24.45 1.17 10.95
C GLN A 507 -25.28 2.08 10.02
N VAL A 508 -25.94 3.10 10.59
CA VAL A 508 -26.71 4.08 9.80
C VAL A 508 -25.77 4.94 8.96
N VAL A 509 -24.67 5.43 9.54
CA VAL A 509 -23.66 6.23 8.84
C VAL A 509 -23.01 5.45 7.70
N GLU A 510 -22.50 4.24 7.96
CA GLU A 510 -21.82 3.41 6.95
C GLU A 510 -22.74 3.10 5.77
N LYS A 511 -23.96 2.65 6.07
CA LYS A 511 -24.95 2.31 5.03
C LYS A 511 -25.31 3.52 4.16
N ARG A 512 -25.35 4.73 4.73
CA ARG A 512 -25.66 5.97 3.99
C ARG A 512 -24.48 6.48 3.18
N VAL A 513 -23.27 6.42 3.73
CA VAL A 513 -22.03 6.77 3.02
C VAL A 513 -21.81 5.86 1.80
N GLU A 514 -22.05 4.55 1.95
CA GLU A 514 -22.02 3.60 0.83
C GLU A 514 -23.10 3.90 -0.22
N SER A 515 -24.32 4.24 0.22
CA SER A 515 -25.43 4.60 -0.67
C SER A 515 -25.16 5.89 -1.46
N ALA A 516 -24.41 6.83 -0.89
CA ALA A 516 -23.97 8.06 -1.54
C ALA A 516 -22.77 7.85 -2.48
N GLY A 517 -22.28 6.61 -2.64
CA GLY A 517 -21.21 6.26 -3.57
C GLY A 517 -19.79 6.50 -3.05
N TYR A 518 -19.63 6.79 -1.76
CA TYR A 518 -18.33 6.96 -1.11
C TYR A 518 -17.93 5.67 -0.37
N LYS A 519 -16.63 5.36 -0.35
CA LYS A 519 -16.07 4.33 0.53
C LYS A 519 -15.46 4.99 1.76
N VAL A 520 -15.76 4.46 2.94
CA VAL A 520 -15.06 4.82 4.17
C VAL A 520 -13.65 4.19 4.10
N GLU A 521 -12.69 4.90 3.50
CA GLU A 521 -11.27 4.51 3.51
C GLU A 521 -10.48 5.38 4.52
N GLY A 522 -9.36 4.86 5.02
CA GLY A 522 -8.68 5.28 6.26
C GLY A 522 -8.11 6.72 6.35
N LYS A 523 -8.50 7.66 5.48
CA LYS A 523 -8.34 9.09 5.72
C LYS A 523 -9.72 9.65 6.11
N GLY A 524 -9.92 9.72 7.42
CA GLY A 524 -11.23 9.92 8.05
C GLY A 524 -11.90 11.26 7.76
N PHE A 525 -13.20 11.30 8.07
CA PHE A 525 -14.00 12.52 8.14
C PHE A 525 -13.31 13.58 9.01
N LEU A 526 -13.40 14.85 8.63
CA LEU A 526 -13.10 15.94 9.55
C LEU A 526 -14.21 15.93 10.61
N ILE A 527 -13.83 15.80 11.89
CA ILE A 527 -14.78 15.75 12.99
C ILE A 527 -14.67 17.05 13.77
N GLU A 528 -15.57 17.98 13.48
CA GLU A 528 -15.70 19.21 14.27
C GLU A 528 -16.57 18.92 15.49
N HIS A 529 -16.02 19.18 16.68
CA HIS A 529 -16.73 19.04 17.94
C HIS A 529 -17.30 20.40 18.35
N PHE A 530 -18.62 20.46 18.51
CA PHE A 530 -19.31 21.69 18.87
C PHE A 530 -19.98 21.53 20.25
N ASP A 531 -19.51 22.32 21.23
CA ASP A 531 -20.20 22.47 22.52
C ASP A 531 -21.39 23.42 22.33
N VAL A 532 -22.55 22.81 22.09
CA VAL A 532 -23.79 23.48 21.71
C VAL A 532 -24.30 24.37 22.85
N ALA A 533 -24.12 23.96 24.11
CA ALA A 533 -24.54 24.75 25.26
C ALA A 533 -23.70 26.03 25.40
N ARG A 534 -22.37 25.89 25.25
CA ARG A 534 -21.45 27.04 25.29
C ARG A 534 -21.67 27.98 24.10
N ALA A 535 -21.87 27.44 22.90
CA ALA A 535 -22.12 28.24 21.71
C ALA A 535 -23.48 28.95 21.72
N ASN A 536 -24.55 28.28 22.16
CA ASN A 536 -25.89 28.89 22.24
C ASN A 536 -25.94 30.01 23.30
N ASN A 537 -25.15 29.90 24.37
CA ASN A 537 -25.03 30.96 25.37
C ASN A 537 -24.27 32.19 24.86
N GLN A 538 -23.47 32.04 23.81
CA GLN A 538 -22.72 33.14 23.18
C GLN A 538 -23.48 33.83 22.04
N LEU A 539 -24.66 33.31 21.65
CA LEU A 539 -25.48 33.92 20.60
C LEU A 539 -26.27 35.15 21.12
N PRO A 540 -26.41 36.20 20.30
CA PRO A 540 -27.37 37.29 20.53
C PRO A 540 -28.80 36.75 20.66
N ASP A 541 -29.65 37.42 21.44
CA ASP A 541 -31.02 36.95 21.70
C ASP A 541 -31.91 36.91 20.44
N GLU A 542 -31.58 37.70 19.42
CA GLU A 542 -32.23 37.66 18.10
C GLU A 542 -31.93 36.34 17.36
N ASP A 543 -30.69 35.83 17.47
CA ASP A 543 -30.28 34.57 16.84
C ASP A 543 -30.78 33.35 17.62
N LYS A 544 -30.93 33.46 18.95
CA LYS A 544 -31.59 32.43 19.77
C LYS A 544 -33.05 32.23 19.38
N GLN A 545 -33.76 33.29 18.97
CA GLN A 545 -35.14 33.17 18.48
C GLN A 545 -35.21 32.38 17.17
N VAL A 546 -34.19 32.47 16.30
CA VAL A 546 -34.10 31.67 15.07
C VAL A 546 -33.97 30.18 15.37
N LEU A 547 -33.23 29.80 16.42
CA LEU A 547 -33.06 28.41 16.86
C LEU A 547 -34.31 27.76 17.45
N THR A 548 -35.33 28.56 17.81
CA THR A 548 -36.62 28.06 18.30
C THR A 548 -37.65 27.83 17.19
N LYS A 549 -37.34 28.21 15.95
CA LYS A 549 -38.21 27.97 14.79
C LYS A 549 -38.10 26.51 14.37
N GLU A 550 -39.25 25.91 14.05
CA GLU A 550 -39.30 24.53 13.55
C GLU A 550 -38.44 24.40 12.27
N ILE A 551 -37.47 23.48 12.28
CA ILE A 551 -36.60 23.23 11.14
C ILE A 551 -37.43 22.51 10.07
N LYS A 552 -37.78 23.22 9.01
CA LYS A 552 -38.44 22.65 7.84
C LYS A 552 -37.39 22.04 6.91
N THR A 553 -37.59 20.79 6.49
CA THR A 553 -36.71 20.15 5.51
C THR A 553 -36.86 20.81 4.14
N GLU A 554 -35.84 20.72 3.31
CA GLU A 554 -35.84 21.20 1.93
C GLU A 554 -37.07 20.71 1.15
N ARG A 555 -37.38 19.41 1.32
CA ARG A 555 -38.56 18.76 0.75
C ARG A 555 -39.88 19.35 1.26
N HIS A 556 -39.94 19.76 2.54
CA HIS A 556 -41.11 20.41 3.13
C HIS A 556 -41.29 21.82 2.56
N LEU A 557 -40.21 22.60 2.44
CA LEU A 557 -40.24 23.94 1.86
C LEU A 557 -40.66 23.92 0.37
N LEU A 558 -40.14 22.97 -0.40
CA LEU A 558 -40.55 22.75 -1.79
C LEU A 558 -42.03 22.33 -1.89
N ALA A 559 -42.52 21.51 -0.96
CA ALA A 559 -43.93 21.12 -0.90
C ALA A 559 -44.85 22.31 -0.54
N GLU A 560 -44.39 23.23 0.32
CA GLU A 560 -45.10 24.48 0.59
C GLU A 560 -45.11 25.38 -0.65
N GLN A 561 -44.00 25.51 -1.37
CA GLN A 561 -43.96 26.23 -2.64
C GLN A 561 -44.85 25.61 -3.71
N ASP A 562 -44.97 24.28 -3.77
CA ASP A 562 -45.91 23.61 -4.67
C ASP A 562 -47.38 23.95 -4.33
N LYS A 563 -47.70 24.17 -3.04
CA LYS A 563 -49.03 24.65 -2.61
C LYS A 563 -49.24 26.15 -2.92
N GLU A 564 -48.21 26.97 -2.73
CA GLU A 564 -48.29 28.43 -2.87
C GLU A 564 -48.23 28.89 -4.33
N LEU A 565 -47.34 28.29 -5.12
CA LEU A 565 -47.03 28.70 -6.49
C LEU A 565 -47.66 27.79 -7.55
N GLY A 566 -48.30 26.69 -7.11
CA GLY A 566 -48.79 25.62 -7.98
C GLY A 566 -47.65 24.79 -8.61
N LEU A 567 -48.00 23.66 -9.20
CA LEU A 567 -47.05 22.73 -9.82
C LEU A 567 -46.35 23.34 -11.06
N ILE A 568 -45.13 22.86 -11.34
CA ILE A 568 -44.36 23.30 -12.51
C ILE A 568 -44.95 22.65 -13.77
N LYS A 569 -45.30 23.49 -14.75
CA LYS A 569 -45.83 23.05 -16.05
C LYS A 569 -44.70 22.89 -17.07
N ILE A 570 -44.45 21.66 -17.49
CA ILE A 570 -43.45 21.32 -18.52
C ILE A 570 -44.19 20.65 -19.68
N ASN A 571 -44.22 21.29 -20.85
CA ASN A 571 -44.87 20.75 -22.07
C ASN A 571 -46.31 20.25 -21.85
N GLY A 572 -47.08 20.91 -20.97
CA GLY A 572 -48.47 20.56 -20.66
C GLY A 572 -48.64 19.51 -19.55
N GLN A 573 -47.56 19.01 -18.95
CA GLN A 573 -47.60 18.13 -17.79
C GLN A 573 -47.20 18.90 -16.52
N GLU A 574 -47.89 18.60 -15.41
CA GLU A 574 -47.63 19.19 -14.11
C GLU A 574 -46.70 18.29 -13.30
N VAL A 575 -45.60 18.86 -12.78
CA VAL A 575 -44.60 18.17 -11.97
C VAL A 575 -44.33 19.01 -10.73
N SER A 576 -44.29 18.38 -9.56
CA SER A 576 -43.97 19.05 -8.30
C SER A 576 -42.48 19.35 -8.19
N ARG A 577 -42.12 20.42 -7.51
CA ARG A 577 -40.72 20.75 -7.20
C ARG A 577 -40.08 19.67 -6.34
N VAL A 578 -40.86 19.06 -5.44
CA VAL A 578 -40.45 17.88 -4.67
C VAL A 578 -40.05 16.71 -5.57
N GLN A 579 -40.82 16.42 -6.62
CA GLN A 579 -40.46 15.36 -7.56
C GLN A 579 -39.18 15.68 -8.34
N LEU A 580 -39.00 16.92 -8.79
CA LEU A 580 -37.78 17.31 -9.48
C LEU A 580 -36.54 17.21 -8.57
N TYR A 581 -36.69 17.56 -7.29
CA TYR A 581 -35.69 17.36 -6.24
C TYR A 581 -35.36 15.88 -6.04
N ASP A 582 -36.39 15.04 -5.85
CA ASP A 582 -36.25 13.60 -5.61
C ASP A 582 -35.61 12.88 -6.83
N PHE A 583 -35.75 13.43 -8.04
CA PHE A 583 -35.09 12.93 -9.25
C PHE A 583 -33.63 13.38 -9.41
N GLY A 584 -33.12 14.21 -8.52
CA GLY A 584 -31.74 14.72 -8.60
C GLY A 584 -31.55 15.78 -9.69
N THR A 585 -32.60 16.51 -10.05
CA THR A 585 -32.58 17.49 -11.14
C THR A 585 -31.69 18.69 -10.78
N LYS A 586 -30.74 19.03 -11.64
CA LYS A 586 -29.77 20.12 -11.44
C LYS A 586 -29.92 21.21 -12.49
N ILE A 587 -29.65 22.45 -12.08
CA ILE A 587 -29.53 23.62 -12.97
C ILE A 587 -28.04 23.97 -13.10
N ASN A 588 -27.56 24.00 -14.34
CA ASN A 588 -26.19 24.28 -14.74
C ASN A 588 -26.16 25.69 -15.33
N VAL A 589 -25.75 26.68 -14.55
CA VAL A 589 -25.56 28.05 -15.05
C VAL A 589 -24.16 28.16 -15.65
N GLU A 590 -24.01 28.78 -16.81
CA GLU A 590 -22.74 28.89 -17.52
C GLU A 590 -21.65 29.53 -16.63
N GLY A 591 -20.52 28.83 -16.45
CA GLY A 591 -19.43 29.23 -15.56
C GLY A 591 -19.57 28.83 -14.09
N GLY A 592 -20.68 28.18 -13.70
CA GLY A 592 -20.94 27.73 -12.32
C GLY A 592 -20.94 26.21 -12.12
N VAL A 593 -20.91 25.79 -10.86
CA VAL A 593 -21.10 24.38 -10.46
C VAL A 593 -22.59 24.03 -10.57
N PRO A 594 -22.96 22.84 -11.11
CA PRO A 594 -24.35 22.39 -11.17
C PRO A 594 -25.02 22.36 -9.79
N LEU A 595 -26.15 23.05 -9.64
CA LEU A 595 -26.88 23.11 -8.37
C LEU A 595 -28.14 22.23 -8.42
N LEU A 596 -28.34 21.39 -7.40
CA LEU A 596 -29.59 20.68 -7.20
C LEU A 596 -30.71 21.69 -6.96
N ILE A 597 -31.90 21.44 -7.52
CA ILE A 597 -33.07 22.29 -7.25
C ILE A 597 -33.26 22.43 -5.74
N ASN A 598 -33.59 23.63 -5.26
CA ASN A 598 -33.92 23.90 -3.87
C ASN A 598 -34.93 25.05 -3.78
N ALA A 599 -35.51 25.28 -2.61
CA ALA A 599 -36.58 26.20 -2.32
C ALA A 599 -36.11 27.64 -2.49
N ASP A 600 -34.84 27.93 -2.20
CA ASP A 600 -34.26 29.26 -2.38
C ASP A 600 -34.26 29.71 -3.85
N MET A 601 -34.26 28.77 -4.81
CA MET A 601 -34.37 29.10 -6.23
C MET A 601 -35.74 29.69 -6.61
N ASN A 602 -36.78 29.45 -5.81
CA ASN A 602 -38.15 29.94 -6.03
C ASN A 602 -38.58 29.80 -7.50
N LEU A 603 -38.52 28.57 -7.99
CA LEU A 603 -38.71 28.23 -9.40
C LEU A 603 -40.19 28.27 -9.76
N SER A 604 -40.61 29.23 -10.59
CA SER A 604 -41.94 29.19 -11.22
C SER A 604 -41.88 28.36 -12.51
N SER A 605 -43.06 27.96 -13.03
CA SER A 605 -43.15 27.28 -14.34
C SER A 605 -42.40 28.03 -15.45
N LYS A 606 -42.48 29.36 -15.45
CA LYS A 606 -41.78 30.21 -16.42
C LYS A 606 -40.26 30.14 -16.26
N LYS A 607 -39.75 30.34 -15.03
CA LYS A 607 -38.31 30.29 -14.75
C LYS A 607 -37.72 28.93 -15.08
N PHE A 608 -38.43 27.85 -14.75
CA PHE A 608 -37.95 26.50 -15.04
C PHE A 608 -37.94 26.21 -16.54
N GLN A 609 -38.94 26.69 -17.28
CA GLN A 609 -38.98 26.58 -18.74
C GLN A 609 -37.83 27.37 -19.40
N ASP A 610 -37.49 28.55 -18.88
CA ASP A 610 -36.36 29.33 -19.38
C ASP A 610 -35.03 28.58 -19.24
N HIS A 611 -34.80 27.87 -18.12
CA HIS A 611 -33.63 27.01 -17.94
C HIS A 611 -33.63 25.78 -18.86
N LEU A 612 -34.80 25.18 -19.10
CA LEU A 612 -34.94 24.07 -20.06
C LEU A 612 -34.59 24.51 -21.48
N ASP A 613 -35.08 25.68 -21.90
CA ASP A 613 -34.85 26.22 -23.24
C ASP A 613 -33.38 26.58 -23.48
N LYS A 614 -32.68 27.02 -22.42
CA LYS A 614 -31.23 27.26 -22.42
C LYS A 614 -30.38 25.99 -22.29
N LYS A 615 -31.00 24.81 -22.14
CA LYS A 615 -30.33 23.51 -21.90
C LYS A 615 -29.49 23.47 -20.63
N GLU A 616 -29.90 24.25 -19.64
CA GLU A 616 -29.23 24.35 -18.35
C GLU A 616 -29.69 23.26 -17.38
N VAL A 617 -30.73 22.48 -17.71
CA VAL A 617 -31.23 21.42 -16.82
C VAL A 617 -30.56 20.08 -17.14
N SER A 618 -29.95 19.44 -16.13
CA SER A 618 -29.34 18.11 -16.26
C SER A 618 -29.79 17.16 -15.14
N MET A 619 -29.70 15.86 -15.43
CA MET A 619 -29.94 14.77 -14.48
C MET A 619 -29.01 13.62 -14.89
N THR A 620 -28.31 12.99 -13.94
CA THR A 620 -27.36 11.92 -14.32
C THR A 620 -28.08 10.62 -14.64
N THR A 621 -27.49 9.82 -15.53
CA THR A 621 -28.05 8.51 -15.94
C THR A 621 -28.24 7.55 -14.76
N ARG A 622 -27.41 7.67 -13.71
CA ARG A 622 -27.51 6.86 -12.49
C ARG A 622 -28.68 7.31 -11.62
N GLU A 623 -28.83 8.62 -11.39
CA GLU A 623 -29.96 9.21 -10.65
C GLU A 623 -31.31 8.90 -11.33
N TYR A 624 -31.34 8.89 -12.67
CA TYR A 624 -32.50 8.47 -13.46
C TYR A 624 -32.81 6.96 -13.32
N LEU A 625 -31.80 6.10 -13.29
CA LEU A 625 -31.99 4.64 -13.18
C LEU A 625 -32.35 4.20 -11.75
N ASP A 626 -31.85 4.88 -10.73
CA ASP A 626 -32.15 4.59 -9.33
C ASP A 626 -33.55 5.10 -8.93
N SER A 627 -34.02 6.21 -9.51
CA SER A 627 -35.41 6.65 -9.36
C SER A 627 -36.42 5.74 -10.08
N LEU A 628 -36.03 5.13 -11.21
CA LEU A 628 -36.82 4.10 -11.91
C LEU A 628 -37.01 2.80 -11.11
N LYS A 629 -36.07 2.46 -10.22
CA LYS A 629 -36.15 1.24 -9.40
C LYS A 629 -37.20 1.31 -8.28
N ASN A 630 -37.61 2.51 -7.88
CA ASN A 630 -38.36 2.73 -6.63
C ASN A 630 -39.81 3.25 -6.82
N SER A 631 -40.32 3.43 -8.05
CA SER A 631 -41.69 3.94 -8.27
C SER A 631 -42.61 2.94 -9.00
N LYS A 632 -43.87 2.83 -8.56
CA LYS A 632 -44.89 1.88 -9.09
C LYS A 632 -45.71 2.42 -10.27
N ASN A 633 -45.62 3.70 -10.63
CA ASN A 633 -46.39 4.28 -11.74
C ASN A 633 -45.53 4.42 -13.01
N ILE A 634 -45.16 3.25 -13.54
CA ILE A 634 -44.25 3.10 -14.68
C ILE A 634 -44.82 3.70 -15.99
N GLU A 635 -46.14 3.73 -16.20
CA GLU A 635 -46.71 4.21 -17.48
C GLU A 635 -46.79 5.74 -17.62
N GLU A 636 -47.02 6.47 -16.53
CA GLU A 636 -47.13 7.94 -16.55
C GLU A 636 -45.76 8.62 -16.78
N VAL A 637 -44.70 8.09 -16.16
CA VAL A 637 -43.33 8.62 -16.29
C VAL A 637 -42.73 8.32 -17.67
N VAL A 638 -43.05 7.15 -18.25
CA VAL A 638 -42.62 6.77 -19.61
C VAL A 638 -43.31 7.63 -20.69
N GLN A 639 -44.55 8.06 -20.47
CA GLN A 639 -45.26 9.01 -21.35
C GLN A 639 -44.67 10.43 -21.27
N ALA A 640 -44.29 10.89 -20.07
CA ALA A 640 -43.70 12.21 -19.85
C ALA A 640 -42.30 12.37 -20.48
N THR A 641 -41.40 11.40 -20.26
CA THR A 641 -40.02 11.45 -20.77
C THR A 641 -39.90 11.13 -22.27
N LYS A 642 -40.82 10.34 -22.84
CA LYS A 642 -40.94 10.19 -24.32
C LYS A 642 -41.31 11.51 -25.00
N SER A 643 -42.07 12.37 -24.34
CA SER A 643 -42.47 13.68 -24.87
C SER A 643 -41.31 14.67 -24.94
N ILE A 644 -40.36 14.59 -24.00
CA ILE A 644 -39.12 15.40 -23.98
C ILE A 644 -38.15 14.97 -25.10
N LYS A 645 -38.00 13.67 -25.38
CA LYS A 645 -37.19 13.21 -26.53
C LYS A 645 -37.85 13.49 -27.89
N LYS A 646 -39.18 13.45 -27.99
CA LYS A 646 -39.90 13.75 -29.25
C LYS A 646 -39.89 15.23 -29.65
N SER A 647 -39.87 16.18 -28.70
CA SER A 647 -39.75 17.61 -29.01
C SER A 647 -38.36 17.97 -29.54
N ILE A 648 -37.32 17.33 -28.99
CA ILE A 648 -35.92 17.47 -29.42
C ILE A 648 -35.71 16.90 -30.84
N ALA A 649 -36.35 15.75 -31.16
CA ALA A 649 -36.22 15.13 -32.48
C ALA A 649 -37.08 15.79 -33.59
N ARG A 650 -38.22 16.43 -33.26
CA ARG A 650 -39.09 17.09 -34.25
C ARG A 650 -38.63 18.48 -34.69
N LYS A 651 -37.86 19.22 -33.87
CA LYS A 651 -37.27 20.51 -34.28
C LYS A 651 -36.02 20.34 -35.17
N SER A 652 -35.26 19.25 -35.01
CA SER A 652 -34.06 18.98 -35.84
C SER A 652 -34.37 18.54 -37.28
N ARG A 653 -35.61 18.17 -37.61
CA ARG A 653 -36.05 17.80 -38.98
C ARG A 653 -36.78 18.92 -39.74
N ARG A 654 -36.95 20.11 -39.15
CA ARG A 654 -37.53 21.30 -39.82
C ARG A 654 -36.49 22.39 -40.13
N GLN A 655 -35.19 22.12 -39.92
CA GLN A 655 -34.08 23.00 -40.28
C GLN A 655 -32.99 22.24 -41.07
N THR A 656 -33.42 21.52 -42.10
CA THR A 656 -32.61 21.18 -43.28
C THR A 656 -33.46 21.42 -44.49
#